data_AF-A0A9P5NZL6-F1
#
_entry.id   AF-A0A9P5NZL6-F1
#
_cell.length_a   1.000
_cell.length_b   1.000
_cell.length_c   1.000
_cell.angle_alpha   90.00
_cell.angle_beta   90.00
_cell.angle_gamma   90.00
#
_symmetry.space_group_name_H-M   'P 1'
#
loop_
_entity.id
_entity.type
_entity.pdbx_description
1 polymer ?
#
loop_
_entity_poly.entity_id
_entity_poly.type
_entity_poly.pdbx_seq_one_letter_code
_entity_poly.pdbx_strand_id
1 'polypeptide(L)'
;MVHSPRSALQGAIQVLDSLSDVGRALPFIAPAFVLFKIIINLEKKAQEVDAKCSDLVERITVEFITPTRQVVDRINETLKDAAALIAAYRSKTELLLDILTRATFVDDHGGSIDAVVHDRELVKEFAQQQHLVMDDSVMEQLNANIADSVQQNHARLEGILLENVNSTIAGGLKNLALEFSILEAEQKFVCVQCEKEFTNYTNGPLACSFHRAGYSSEKKHYPCCSTKHPCQFGAHRAKHHCDYPYATFFPRAWGISGYVDTRTEWTSIQDTNFETNQEQSAYIGQLLRWVTHGALLDESTIILVVGKLSYNSPYYFDTFTAKELEDVNQSIRISKRTLIYRTSSDENEFAMAEWVLSISGEITGIRLTAKAATSTDPWVRICPINLSTCTKSGDILNTSQGGLYSYMPASPYVLPETVSFGPILNDKQTRLPRTDFKTTTTQALRVILKSMADPPLQANPNFANNSSDYFVGKVSVFNNNAPGSLNPITISSVSAAYRLVGDPEYAPAKQTKLLDGDYKLPVTIEPRQSLTLNFEVLVPRTEEDIKLAVTWWNRAFVARNRPIRIKLIVEDIEGEQCSLVMEYVFMPFKLETRRELDLGFFYFDSQQTFTRNHIRVVDVPVVKFGGLELMKNFVVEIVGSVKLSVKSLKYVVYEALKTGKTEVDLKYGREKDNGLWEWHVYALVDISCRRVYAFKIMMHEGKKVPVKRMGTLGYVLCPDYGDVVNETRPISYATETAKLPPMEPYVAPEYVQDDDLDDFKTPVPLKPATTIDTPTSLLNVLPAVSANGRAH
;
A
#
# COMPACT_ATOMS: atom_id res chain seq x y z
N MET A 1 -61.34 40.18 -46.38
CA MET A 1 -61.35 41.24 -45.34
C MET A 1 -60.81 40.65 -44.05
N VAL A 2 -59.51 40.84 -43.81
CA VAL A 2 -58.86 40.65 -42.51
C VAL A 2 -57.97 41.88 -42.40
N HIS A 3 -58.26 42.76 -41.44
CA HIS A 3 -57.54 44.02 -41.28
C HIS A 3 -56.08 43.76 -40.90
N SER A 4 -55.15 44.45 -41.58
CA SER A 4 -53.72 44.34 -41.36
C SER A 4 -53.37 44.77 -39.92
N PRO A 5 -52.67 43.94 -39.12
CA PRO A 5 -52.30 44.26 -37.74
C PRO A 5 -51.34 45.47 -37.64
N ARG A 6 -50.81 45.98 -38.76
CA ARG A 6 -49.90 47.14 -38.80
C ARG A 6 -50.56 48.46 -38.42
N SER A 7 -51.83 48.70 -38.76
CA SER A 7 -52.47 50.00 -38.47
C SER A 7 -52.94 50.12 -37.02
N ALA A 8 -53.42 49.02 -36.42
CA ALA A 8 -53.84 48.98 -35.02
C ALA A 8 -52.66 49.16 -34.05
N LEU A 9 -51.50 48.58 -34.37
CA LEU A 9 -50.29 48.69 -33.55
C LEU A 9 -49.70 50.11 -33.57
N GLN A 10 -49.73 50.78 -34.72
CA GLN A 10 -49.20 52.13 -34.85
C GLN A 10 -50.07 53.16 -34.11
N GLY A 11 -51.39 52.96 -34.08
CA GLY A 11 -52.30 53.71 -33.21
C GLY A 11 -52.03 53.45 -31.72
N ALA A 12 -51.75 52.20 -31.33
CA ALA A 12 -51.44 51.86 -29.93
C ALA A 12 -50.15 52.51 -29.43
N ILE A 13 -49.12 52.58 -30.28
CA ILE A 13 -47.84 53.24 -29.97
C ILE A 13 -48.04 54.75 -29.74
N GLN A 14 -48.89 55.39 -30.55
CA GLN A 14 -49.16 56.82 -30.42
C GLN A 14 -49.95 57.15 -29.13
N VAL A 15 -50.91 56.31 -28.76
CA VAL A 15 -51.66 56.42 -27.49
C VAL A 15 -50.78 56.15 -26.26
N LEU A 16 -49.82 55.23 -26.36
CA LEU A 16 -48.89 54.90 -25.27
C LEU A 16 -47.83 55.99 -25.02
N ASP A 17 -47.35 56.66 -26.08
CA ASP A 17 -46.49 57.85 -25.92
C ASP A 17 -47.24 58.99 -25.23
N SER A 18 -48.55 59.12 -25.48
CA SER A 18 -49.41 60.12 -24.83
C SER A 18 -49.67 59.79 -23.34
N LEU A 19 -49.70 58.50 -22.99
CA LEU A 19 -49.92 58.00 -21.62
C LEU A 19 -48.65 57.99 -20.76
N SER A 20 -47.46 57.97 -21.37
CA SER A 20 -46.17 58.10 -20.67
C SER A 20 -46.09 59.41 -19.87
N ASP A 21 -46.72 60.48 -20.35
CA ASP A 21 -46.76 61.77 -19.64
C ASP A 21 -47.75 61.77 -18.45
N VAL A 22 -48.78 60.92 -18.49
CA VAL A 22 -49.71 60.70 -17.34
C VAL A 22 -49.03 59.86 -16.25
N GLY A 23 -48.17 58.90 -16.63
CA GLY A 23 -47.41 58.06 -15.71
C GLY A 23 -46.39 58.83 -14.84
N ARG A 24 -46.00 60.05 -15.24
CA ARG A 24 -45.16 60.95 -14.42
C ARG A 24 -45.94 61.62 -13.27
N ALA A 25 -47.27 61.69 -13.34
CA ALA A 25 -48.10 62.34 -12.32
C ALA A 25 -48.65 61.38 -11.25
N LEU A 26 -48.64 60.05 -11.48
CA LEU A 26 -49.18 59.04 -10.57
C LEU A 26 -48.20 57.87 -10.34
N PRO A 27 -47.46 57.83 -9.20
CA PRO A 27 -46.31 56.94 -9.02
C PRO A 27 -46.64 55.43 -8.92
N PHE A 28 -47.90 55.04 -8.68
CA PHE A 28 -48.27 53.63 -8.58
C PHE A 28 -48.50 52.93 -9.94
N ILE A 29 -48.57 53.67 -11.05
CA ILE A 29 -48.77 53.10 -12.40
C ILE A 29 -47.42 52.90 -13.13
N ALA A 30 -46.34 53.50 -12.61
CA ALA A 30 -45.00 53.45 -13.20
C ALA A 30 -44.46 52.02 -13.50
N PRO A 31 -44.67 50.99 -12.66
CA PRO A 31 -44.20 49.63 -12.95
C PRO A 31 -44.85 49.03 -14.20
N ALA A 32 -46.14 49.31 -14.45
CA ALA A 32 -46.84 48.84 -15.63
C ALA A 32 -46.28 49.48 -16.91
N PHE A 33 -45.96 50.78 -16.87
CA PHE A 33 -45.34 51.48 -17.99
C PHE A 33 -43.93 50.99 -18.31
N VAL A 34 -43.15 50.61 -17.30
CA VAL A 34 -41.83 49.98 -17.52
C VAL A 34 -41.98 48.64 -18.24
N LEU A 35 -42.95 47.82 -17.83
CA LEU A 35 -43.24 46.55 -18.50
C LEU A 35 -43.73 46.76 -19.95
N PHE A 36 -44.64 47.72 -20.18
CA PHE A 36 -45.07 48.05 -21.54
C PHE A 36 -43.91 48.56 -22.40
N LYS A 37 -43.02 49.39 -21.85
CA LYS A 37 -41.82 49.87 -22.56
C LYS A 37 -40.87 48.72 -22.92
N ILE A 38 -40.72 47.72 -22.04
CA ILE A 38 -39.92 46.52 -22.33
C ILE A 38 -40.56 45.71 -23.45
N ILE A 39 -41.88 45.49 -23.41
CA ILE A 39 -42.63 44.77 -24.45
C ILE A 39 -42.52 45.49 -25.81
N ILE A 40 -42.68 46.80 -25.84
CA ILE A 40 -42.54 47.61 -27.06
C ILE A 40 -41.11 47.55 -27.61
N ASN A 41 -40.09 47.59 -26.73
CA ASN A 41 -38.70 47.49 -27.15
C ASN A 41 -38.35 46.10 -27.70
N LEU A 42 -38.92 45.04 -27.10
CA LEU A 42 -38.80 43.68 -27.61
C LEU A 42 -39.48 43.54 -28.98
N GLU A 43 -40.68 44.10 -29.13
CA GLU A 43 -41.42 44.05 -30.40
C GLU A 43 -40.73 44.87 -31.49
N LYS A 44 -40.19 46.05 -31.16
CA LYS A 44 -39.36 46.84 -32.10
C LYS A 44 -38.11 46.08 -32.52
N LYS A 45 -37.42 45.41 -31.58
CA LYS A 45 -36.27 44.56 -31.91
C LYS A 45 -36.67 43.34 -32.73
N ALA A 46 -37.82 42.73 -32.46
CA ALA A 46 -38.34 41.61 -33.24
C ALA A 46 -38.67 42.05 -34.67
N GLN A 47 -39.29 43.22 -34.86
CA GLN A 47 -39.52 43.81 -36.19
C GLN A 47 -38.22 44.18 -36.90
N GLU A 48 -37.21 44.66 -36.17
CA GLU A 48 -35.90 44.95 -36.74
C GLU A 48 -35.16 43.68 -37.17
N VAL A 49 -35.31 42.59 -36.41
CA VAL A 49 -34.79 41.27 -36.75
C VAL A 49 -35.57 40.66 -37.92
N ASP A 50 -36.90 40.77 -37.94
CA ASP A 50 -37.74 40.27 -39.03
C ASP A 50 -37.49 41.04 -40.34
N ALA A 51 -37.30 42.36 -40.27
CA ALA A 51 -36.86 43.17 -41.41
C ALA A 51 -35.45 42.78 -41.88
N LYS A 52 -34.51 42.50 -40.97
CA LYS A 52 -33.16 42.01 -41.30
C LYS A 52 -33.20 40.60 -41.89
N CYS A 53 -34.05 39.71 -41.40
CA CYS A 53 -34.24 38.36 -41.92
C CYS A 53 -34.94 38.37 -43.27
N SER A 54 -35.94 39.24 -43.49
CA SER A 54 -36.58 39.42 -44.79
C SER A 54 -35.62 40.04 -45.81
N ASP A 55 -34.80 41.01 -45.41
CA ASP A 55 -33.70 41.57 -46.23
C ASP A 55 -32.64 40.49 -46.52
N LEU A 56 -32.31 39.63 -45.55
CA LEU A 56 -31.39 38.51 -45.75
C LEU A 56 -31.95 37.47 -46.72
N VAL A 57 -33.24 37.14 -46.62
CA VAL A 57 -33.91 36.18 -47.52
C VAL A 57 -34.07 36.79 -48.91
N GLU A 58 -34.40 38.07 -49.05
CA GLU A 58 -34.47 38.76 -50.34
C GLU A 58 -33.07 38.86 -51.00
N ARG A 59 -32.02 39.11 -50.22
CA ARG A 59 -30.62 39.07 -50.69
C ARG A 59 -30.20 37.66 -51.09
N ILE A 60 -30.47 36.63 -50.29
CA ILE A 60 -30.12 35.24 -50.60
C ILE A 60 -30.87 34.75 -51.86
N THR A 61 -32.12 35.17 -52.06
CA THR A 61 -32.94 34.74 -53.22
C THR A 61 -32.59 35.52 -54.51
N VAL A 62 -32.08 36.76 -54.41
CA VAL A 62 -31.66 37.60 -55.55
C VAL A 62 -30.16 37.43 -55.89
N GLU A 63 -29.31 37.12 -54.91
CA GLU A 63 -27.85 36.92 -55.08
C GLU A 63 -27.47 35.55 -55.66
N PHE A 64 -28.35 34.56 -55.70
CA PHE A 64 -28.04 33.30 -56.40
C PHE A 64 -28.43 33.30 -57.88
N ILE A 65 -29.47 34.06 -58.26
CA ILE A 65 -29.95 34.10 -59.65
C ILE A 65 -29.15 35.08 -60.51
N THR A 66 -28.71 36.22 -59.94
CA THR A 66 -28.04 37.29 -60.69
C THR A 66 -26.59 36.95 -61.10
N PRO A 67 -25.73 36.44 -60.21
CA PRO A 67 -24.36 36.05 -60.57
C PRO A 67 -24.34 34.81 -61.47
N THR A 68 -25.23 33.84 -61.24
CA THR A 68 -25.32 32.65 -62.09
C THR A 68 -25.75 33.02 -63.52
N ARG A 69 -26.68 33.98 -63.66
CA ARG A 69 -27.06 34.54 -64.97
C ARG A 69 -25.92 35.32 -65.62
N GLN A 70 -25.18 36.13 -64.86
CA GLN A 70 -23.99 36.84 -65.36
C GLN A 70 -22.87 35.90 -65.80
N VAL A 71 -22.67 34.77 -65.10
CA VAL A 71 -21.70 33.74 -65.49
C VAL A 71 -22.15 33.03 -66.77
N VAL A 72 -23.44 32.66 -66.88
CA VAL A 72 -23.98 32.02 -68.09
C VAL A 72 -23.95 32.96 -69.31
N ASP A 73 -24.31 34.24 -69.14
CA ASP A 73 -24.26 35.23 -70.21
C ASP A 73 -22.80 35.48 -70.65
N ARG A 74 -21.84 35.51 -69.71
CA ARG A 74 -20.40 35.65 -70.02
C ARG A 74 -19.79 34.42 -70.66
N ILE A 75 -20.21 33.21 -70.27
CA ILE A 75 -19.80 31.96 -70.96
C ILE A 75 -20.31 31.98 -72.41
N ASN A 76 -21.55 32.43 -72.63
CA ASN A 76 -22.12 32.57 -73.97
C ASN A 76 -21.38 33.60 -74.83
N GLU A 77 -20.98 34.75 -74.28
CA GLU A 77 -20.14 35.72 -75.02
C GLU A 77 -18.77 35.15 -75.35
N THR A 78 -18.10 34.51 -74.38
CA THR A 78 -16.77 33.91 -74.59
C THR A 78 -16.80 32.80 -75.65
N LEU A 79 -17.88 32.00 -75.70
CA LEU A 79 -18.07 30.97 -76.72
C LEU A 79 -18.34 31.58 -78.12
N LYS A 80 -19.05 32.71 -78.20
CA LYS A 80 -19.26 33.45 -79.46
C LYS A 80 -17.95 34.03 -79.98
N ASP A 81 -17.13 34.60 -79.11
CA ASP A 81 -15.82 35.16 -79.48
C ASP A 81 -14.85 34.06 -79.95
N ALA A 82 -14.84 32.91 -79.27
CA ALA A 82 -14.06 31.74 -79.68
C ALA A 82 -14.52 31.20 -81.05
N ALA A 83 -15.84 31.15 -81.30
CA ALA A 83 -16.38 30.74 -82.59
C ALA A 83 -16.01 31.73 -83.72
N ALA A 84 -16.04 33.03 -83.45
CA ALA A 84 -15.62 34.08 -84.40
C ALA A 84 -14.12 33.98 -84.72
N LEU A 85 -13.27 33.72 -83.72
CA LEU A 85 -11.84 33.50 -83.90
C LEU A 85 -11.56 32.27 -84.78
N ILE A 86 -12.24 31.14 -84.52
CA ILE A 86 -12.10 29.91 -85.32
C ILE A 86 -12.55 30.13 -86.77
N ALA A 87 -13.61 30.90 -87.00
CA ALA A 87 -14.08 31.26 -88.35
C ALA A 87 -13.04 32.11 -89.11
N ALA A 88 -12.43 33.10 -88.46
CA ALA A 88 -11.38 33.93 -89.05
C ALA A 88 -10.12 33.11 -89.43
N TYR A 89 -9.71 32.15 -88.60
CA TYR A 89 -8.58 31.26 -88.90
C TYR A 89 -8.87 30.33 -90.10
N ARG A 90 -10.10 29.84 -90.26
CA ARG A 90 -10.49 29.01 -91.41
C ARG A 90 -10.44 29.78 -92.73
N SER A 91 -10.98 30.99 -92.76
CA SER A 91 -10.94 31.89 -93.93
C SER A 91 -9.51 32.20 -94.39
N LYS A 92 -8.60 32.48 -93.46
CA LYS A 92 -7.19 32.78 -93.77
C LYS A 92 -6.41 31.55 -94.30
N THR A 93 -6.74 30.36 -93.79
CA THR A 93 -6.08 29.12 -94.22
C THR A 93 -6.50 28.71 -95.64
N GLU A 94 -7.75 28.96 -96.01
CA GLU A 94 -8.29 28.68 -97.36
C GLU A 94 -7.65 29.61 -98.42
N LEU A 95 -7.44 30.89 -98.09
CA LEU A 95 -6.81 31.88 -98.99
C LEU A 95 -5.30 31.64 -99.18
N LEU A 96 -4.59 31.22 -98.13
CA LEU A 96 -3.16 30.85 -98.21
C LEU A 96 -2.93 29.55 -99.00
N LEU A 97 -3.84 28.58 -98.90
CA LEU A 97 -3.73 27.30 -99.61
C LEU A 97 -3.96 27.46 -101.13
N ASP A 98 -4.81 28.40 -101.55
CA ASP A 98 -5.10 28.71 -102.96
C ASP A 98 -3.94 29.48 -103.64
N ILE A 99 -3.23 30.35 -102.90
CA ILE A 99 -2.01 31.01 -103.38
C ILE A 99 -0.86 29.99 -103.53
N LEU A 100 -0.75 29.03 -102.60
CA LEU A 100 0.30 28.00 -102.61
C LEU A 100 0.15 26.94 -103.71
N THR A 101 -1.04 26.79 -104.33
CA THR A 101 -1.31 25.74 -105.32
C THR A 101 -1.21 26.21 -106.79
N ARG A 102 -0.97 27.50 -107.06
CA ARG A 102 -0.78 28.04 -108.43
C ARG A 102 0.61 28.64 -108.64
N ALA A 103 1.55 27.77 -109.01
CA ALA A 103 2.94 28.13 -109.34
C ALA A 103 3.05 29.21 -110.44
N THR A 104 2.10 29.28 -111.39
CA THR A 104 2.17 30.21 -112.52
C THR A 104 2.02 31.69 -112.12
N PHE A 105 1.20 32.01 -111.11
CA PHE A 105 1.01 33.41 -110.68
C PHE A 105 2.22 33.93 -109.89
N VAL A 106 2.81 33.06 -109.07
CA VAL A 106 4.02 33.38 -108.30
C VAL A 106 5.24 33.51 -109.22
N ASP A 107 5.36 32.66 -110.25
CA ASP A 107 6.44 32.75 -111.24
C ASP A 107 6.34 34.02 -112.11
N ASP A 108 5.14 34.43 -112.53
CA ASP A 108 4.91 35.67 -113.30
C ASP A 108 5.26 36.95 -112.50
N HIS A 109 5.33 36.86 -111.16
CA HIS A 109 5.63 37.98 -110.26
C HIS A 109 6.94 37.81 -109.47
N GLY A 110 7.90 37.08 -110.03
CA GLY A 110 9.28 37.04 -109.53
C GLY A 110 9.62 35.87 -108.58
N GLY A 111 8.78 34.83 -108.54
CA GLY A 111 9.11 33.51 -108.00
C GLY A 111 9.20 33.41 -106.47
N SER A 112 8.89 34.46 -105.72
CA SER A 112 8.93 34.47 -104.25
C SER A 112 7.54 34.59 -103.63
N ILE A 113 7.06 33.49 -103.06
CA ILE A 113 5.74 33.36 -102.43
C ILE A 113 5.57 34.37 -101.28
N ASP A 114 6.62 34.58 -100.50
CA ASP A 114 6.58 35.48 -99.34
C ASP A 114 6.40 36.94 -99.75
N ALA A 115 6.93 37.33 -100.92
CA ALA A 115 6.77 38.69 -101.44
C ALA A 115 5.33 38.94 -101.93
N VAL A 116 4.68 37.94 -102.52
CA VAL A 116 3.29 38.04 -103.01
C VAL A 116 2.28 38.09 -101.85
N VAL A 117 2.49 37.34 -100.78
CA VAL A 117 1.57 37.27 -99.62
C VAL A 117 1.56 38.53 -98.76
N HIS A 118 2.67 39.30 -98.77
CA HIS A 118 2.83 40.51 -97.95
C HIS A 118 2.68 41.82 -98.75
N ASP A 119 2.47 41.76 -100.07
CA ASP A 119 2.21 42.92 -100.92
C ASP A 119 0.70 43.12 -101.14
N ARG A 120 0.20 44.26 -100.64
CA ARG A 120 -1.21 44.64 -100.64
C ARG A 120 -1.83 44.71 -102.03
N GLU A 121 -1.07 45.11 -103.06
CA GLU A 121 -1.63 45.28 -104.41
C GLU A 121 -1.69 43.93 -105.15
N LEU A 122 -0.70 43.07 -104.94
CA LEU A 122 -0.65 41.74 -105.57
C LEU A 122 -1.70 40.77 -105.00
N VAL A 123 -1.98 40.82 -103.69
CA VAL A 123 -3.08 40.05 -103.08
C VAL A 123 -4.45 40.53 -103.61
N LYS A 124 -4.59 41.83 -103.88
CA LYS A 124 -5.83 42.42 -104.42
C LYS A 124 -6.05 42.05 -105.89
N GLU A 125 -4.98 42.01 -106.68
CA GLU A 125 -5.00 41.56 -108.08
C GLU A 125 -5.30 40.06 -108.19
N PHE A 126 -4.72 39.24 -107.31
CA PHE A 126 -5.04 37.80 -107.19
C PHE A 126 -6.51 37.56 -106.82
N ALA A 127 -7.04 38.30 -105.84
CA ALA A 127 -8.44 38.18 -105.42
C ALA A 127 -9.43 38.63 -106.51
N GLN A 128 -9.09 39.66 -107.30
CA GLN A 128 -9.88 40.07 -108.47
C GLN A 128 -9.87 39.01 -109.58
N GLN A 129 -8.73 38.36 -109.85
CA GLN A 129 -8.63 37.26 -110.82
C GLN A 129 -9.45 36.02 -110.40
N GLN A 130 -9.70 35.83 -109.10
CA GLN A 130 -10.51 34.72 -108.57
C GLN A 130 -11.98 35.08 -108.30
N HIS A 131 -12.43 36.29 -108.68
CA HIS A 131 -13.79 36.77 -108.41
C HIS A 131 -14.19 36.72 -106.93
N LEU A 132 -13.21 36.89 -106.03
CA LEU A 132 -13.45 36.95 -104.59
C LEU A 132 -13.78 38.40 -104.18
N VAL A 133 -14.89 38.59 -103.48
CA VAL A 133 -15.31 39.91 -102.98
C VAL A 133 -14.48 40.23 -101.72
N MET A 134 -13.50 41.11 -101.84
CA MET A 134 -12.74 41.63 -100.70
C MET A 134 -13.26 43.02 -100.32
N ASP A 135 -13.84 43.17 -99.13
CA ASP A 135 -14.11 44.48 -98.54
C ASP A 135 -12.87 44.99 -97.78
N ASP A 136 -12.76 46.31 -97.61
CA ASP A 136 -11.61 46.95 -96.95
C ASP A 136 -11.46 46.57 -95.45
N SER A 137 -12.46 45.93 -94.84
CA SER A 137 -12.41 45.52 -93.42
C SER A 137 -11.61 44.23 -93.20
N VAL A 138 -11.57 43.33 -94.19
CA VAL A 138 -10.78 42.09 -94.14
C VAL A 138 -9.28 42.37 -94.20
N MET A 139 -8.88 43.46 -94.88
CA MET A 139 -7.47 43.88 -94.98
C MET A 139 -6.97 44.58 -93.71
N GLU A 140 -7.84 45.24 -92.93
CA GLU A 140 -7.47 45.77 -91.61
C GLU A 140 -7.32 44.67 -90.56
N GLN A 141 -8.15 43.61 -90.60
CA GLN A 141 -8.03 42.48 -89.67
C GLN A 141 -6.79 41.60 -89.92
N LEU A 142 -6.24 41.59 -91.13
CA LEU A 142 -5.01 40.84 -91.45
C LEU A 142 -3.73 41.50 -90.91
N ASN A 143 -3.76 42.83 -90.66
CA ASN A 143 -2.61 43.62 -90.18
C ASN A 143 -2.74 44.13 -88.73
N ALA A 144 -3.87 43.92 -88.05
CA ALA A 144 -3.99 44.21 -86.62
C ALA A 144 -3.32 43.12 -85.76
N ASN A 145 -2.29 43.51 -85.01
CA ASN A 145 -1.44 42.67 -84.16
C ASN A 145 -2.22 41.70 -83.25
N ILE A 146 -2.04 40.40 -83.50
CA ILE A 146 -2.48 39.30 -82.62
C ILE A 146 -1.93 39.47 -81.18
N ALA A 147 -0.77 40.12 -81.02
CA ALA A 147 -0.14 40.37 -79.73
C ALA A 147 -0.99 41.27 -78.81
N ASP A 148 -1.60 42.34 -79.35
CA ASP A 148 -2.35 43.31 -78.55
C ASP A 148 -3.66 42.71 -78.03
N SER A 149 -4.34 41.88 -78.84
CA SER A 149 -5.57 41.18 -78.45
C SER A 149 -5.31 40.09 -77.40
N VAL A 150 -4.19 39.36 -77.49
CA VAL A 150 -3.80 38.35 -76.48
C VAL A 150 -3.42 39.02 -75.16
N GLN A 151 -2.69 40.13 -75.19
CA GLN A 151 -2.23 40.82 -74.00
C GLN A 151 -3.39 41.52 -73.26
N GLN A 152 -4.35 42.08 -73.99
CA GLN A 152 -5.57 42.66 -73.42
C GLN A 152 -6.48 41.59 -72.80
N ASN A 153 -6.61 40.43 -73.43
CA ASN A 153 -7.35 39.30 -72.86
C ASN A 153 -6.65 38.69 -71.63
N HIS A 154 -5.33 38.63 -71.63
CA HIS A 154 -4.55 38.14 -70.49
C HIS A 154 -4.70 39.06 -69.27
N ALA A 155 -4.53 40.37 -69.46
CA ALA A 155 -4.73 41.37 -68.40
C ALA A 155 -6.17 41.37 -67.85
N ARG A 156 -7.16 41.14 -68.72
CA ARG A 156 -8.57 41.04 -68.31
C ARG A 156 -8.86 39.78 -67.50
N LEU A 157 -8.29 38.64 -67.88
CA LEU A 157 -8.43 37.39 -67.13
C LEU A 157 -7.73 37.45 -65.76
N GLU A 158 -6.56 38.09 -65.71
CA GLU A 158 -5.79 38.26 -64.47
C GLU A 158 -6.52 39.18 -63.47
N GLY A 159 -7.12 40.28 -63.96
CA GLY A 159 -7.96 41.16 -63.13
C GLY A 159 -9.21 40.46 -62.57
N ILE A 160 -9.89 39.64 -63.38
CA ILE A 160 -11.08 38.88 -62.95
C ILE A 160 -10.71 37.79 -61.92
N LEU A 161 -9.54 37.16 -62.05
CA LEU A 161 -9.03 36.19 -61.08
C LEU A 161 -8.66 36.86 -59.75
N LEU A 162 -7.97 38.00 -59.78
CA LEU A 162 -7.53 38.70 -58.57
C LEU A 162 -8.69 39.25 -57.72
N GLU A 163 -9.75 39.77 -58.34
CA GLU A 163 -10.91 40.30 -57.59
C GLU A 163 -11.82 39.20 -57.02
N ASN A 164 -12.05 38.10 -57.75
CA ASN A 164 -12.95 37.04 -57.30
C ASN A 164 -12.31 36.08 -56.29
N VAL A 165 -11.02 35.77 -56.44
CA VAL A 165 -10.30 34.85 -55.54
C VAL A 165 -10.11 35.50 -54.17
N ASN A 166 -9.78 36.79 -54.10
CA ASN A 166 -9.52 37.44 -52.82
C ASN A 166 -10.80 37.75 -52.02
N SER A 167 -11.88 38.19 -52.66
CA SER A 167 -13.11 38.55 -51.94
C SER A 167 -13.92 37.33 -51.50
N THR A 168 -14.01 36.30 -52.34
CA THR A 168 -14.80 35.08 -52.07
C THR A 168 -14.10 34.15 -51.08
N ILE A 169 -12.76 34.00 -51.16
CA ILE A 169 -11.99 33.17 -50.21
C ILE A 169 -11.89 33.86 -48.85
N ALA A 170 -11.66 35.18 -48.79
CA ALA A 170 -11.61 35.89 -47.52
C ALA A 170 -12.98 35.91 -46.81
N GLY A 171 -14.07 36.08 -47.56
CA GLY A 171 -15.44 35.97 -47.03
C GLY A 171 -15.77 34.55 -46.57
N GLY A 172 -15.42 33.54 -47.38
CA GLY A 172 -15.61 32.13 -47.05
C GLY A 172 -14.82 31.68 -45.82
N LEU A 173 -13.55 32.06 -45.70
CA LEU A 173 -12.71 31.77 -44.52
C LEU A 173 -13.23 32.45 -43.25
N LYS A 174 -13.78 33.67 -43.37
CA LYS A 174 -14.35 34.39 -42.22
C LYS A 174 -15.65 33.74 -41.73
N ASN A 175 -16.50 33.27 -42.65
CA ASN A 175 -17.70 32.52 -42.31
C ASN A 175 -17.37 31.13 -41.74
N LEU A 176 -16.40 30.42 -42.31
CA LEU A 176 -15.87 29.17 -41.74
C LEU A 176 -15.29 29.38 -40.34
N ALA A 177 -14.50 30.42 -40.12
CA ALA A 177 -13.95 30.73 -38.79
C ALA A 177 -15.04 31.05 -37.76
N LEU A 178 -16.13 31.71 -38.18
CA LEU A 178 -17.30 31.95 -37.33
C LEU A 178 -18.07 30.65 -37.04
N GLU A 179 -18.29 29.80 -38.03
CA GLU A 179 -18.92 28.48 -37.83
C GLU A 179 -18.07 27.57 -36.93
N PHE A 180 -16.75 27.53 -37.13
CA PHE A 180 -15.82 26.82 -36.23
C PHE A 180 -15.87 27.39 -34.82
N SER A 181 -15.89 28.72 -34.67
CA SER A 181 -15.99 29.36 -33.35
C SER A 181 -17.34 29.08 -32.67
N ILE A 182 -18.44 28.95 -33.42
CA ILE A 182 -19.76 28.59 -32.90
C ILE A 182 -19.78 27.10 -32.51
N LEU A 183 -19.24 26.22 -33.34
CA LEU A 183 -19.11 24.78 -33.05
C LEU A 183 -18.21 24.51 -31.84
N GLU A 184 -17.06 25.20 -31.73
CA GLU A 184 -16.19 25.16 -30.55
C GLU A 184 -16.87 25.75 -29.30
N ALA A 185 -17.75 26.74 -29.47
CA ALA A 185 -18.51 27.32 -28.38
C ALA A 185 -19.64 26.41 -27.89
N GLU A 186 -20.19 25.56 -28.76
CA GLU A 186 -21.23 24.56 -28.45
C GLU A 186 -20.67 23.20 -28.00
N GLN A 187 -19.37 22.96 -28.18
CA GLN A 187 -18.72 21.75 -27.70
C GLN A 187 -18.94 21.58 -26.19
N LYS A 188 -19.50 20.43 -25.81
CA LYS A 188 -19.71 20.06 -24.40
C LYS A 188 -18.45 19.43 -23.83
N PHE A 189 -18.02 19.94 -22.69
CA PHE A 189 -16.91 19.43 -21.90
C PHE A 189 -17.42 18.97 -20.53
N VAL A 190 -16.75 18.03 -19.89
CA VAL A 190 -17.00 17.66 -18.49
C VAL A 190 -15.99 18.34 -17.60
N CYS A 191 -16.46 19.05 -16.58
CA CYS A 191 -15.58 19.74 -15.66
C CYS A 191 -14.89 18.76 -14.71
N VAL A 192 -13.56 18.74 -14.69
CA VAL A 192 -12.79 17.83 -13.81
C VAL A 192 -12.92 18.16 -12.32
N GLN A 193 -13.40 19.35 -11.96
CA GLN A 193 -13.47 19.83 -10.56
C GLN A 193 -14.80 19.54 -9.89
N CYS A 194 -15.91 19.64 -10.64
CA CYS A 194 -17.26 19.44 -10.13
C CYS A 194 -18.07 18.40 -10.91
N GLU A 195 -17.46 17.76 -11.92
CA GLU A 195 -18.01 16.68 -12.76
C GLU A 195 -19.27 17.06 -13.57
N LYS A 196 -19.57 18.36 -13.67
CA LYS A 196 -20.70 18.88 -14.46
C LYS A 196 -20.29 19.16 -15.90
N GLU A 197 -21.21 18.94 -16.84
CA GLU A 197 -21.06 19.36 -18.23
C GLU A 197 -21.09 20.89 -18.35
N PHE A 198 -20.27 21.45 -19.23
CA PHE A 198 -20.23 22.88 -19.54
C PHE A 198 -19.84 23.12 -21.01
N THR A 199 -20.15 24.30 -21.52
CA THR A 199 -19.70 24.79 -22.83
C THR A 199 -18.85 26.05 -22.65
N ASN A 200 -18.02 26.41 -23.62
CA ASN A 200 -17.20 27.62 -23.51
C ASN A 200 -18.04 28.89 -23.34
N TYR A 201 -19.24 28.94 -23.94
CA TYR A 201 -20.18 30.05 -23.79
C TYR A 201 -20.76 30.18 -22.39
N THR A 202 -20.94 29.06 -21.68
CA THR A 202 -21.53 29.01 -20.32
C THR A 202 -20.47 29.06 -19.22
N ASN A 203 -19.18 29.12 -19.59
CA ASN A 203 -18.06 29.02 -18.66
C ASN A 203 -17.63 30.37 -18.04
N GLY A 204 -18.50 30.92 -17.18
CA GLY A 204 -18.18 32.12 -16.42
C GLY A 204 -17.17 31.89 -15.27
N PRO A 205 -16.57 32.96 -14.71
CA PRO A 205 -15.55 32.88 -13.65
C PRO A 205 -16.03 32.28 -12.31
N LEU A 206 -17.33 32.07 -12.12
CA LEU A 206 -17.91 31.43 -10.92
C LEU A 206 -18.85 30.26 -11.29
N ALA A 207 -18.77 29.75 -12.53
CA ALA A 207 -19.67 28.70 -13.02
C ALA A 207 -19.43 27.35 -12.33
N CYS A 208 -18.18 27.05 -11.98
CA CYS A 208 -17.79 25.87 -11.24
C CYS A 208 -17.78 26.15 -9.73
N SER A 209 -18.32 25.21 -8.94
CA SER A 209 -18.28 25.23 -7.48
C SER A 209 -17.75 23.89 -6.97
N PHE A 210 -16.68 23.90 -6.17
CA PHE A 210 -16.02 22.68 -5.71
C PHE A 210 -15.41 22.82 -4.31
N HIS A 211 -15.01 21.70 -3.72
CA HIS A 211 -14.24 21.64 -2.47
C HIS A 211 -12.76 21.47 -2.75
N ARG A 212 -11.88 22.05 -1.92
CA ARG A 212 -10.42 21.84 -2.03
C ARG A 212 -9.99 20.44 -1.66
N ALA A 213 -10.69 19.81 -0.72
CA ALA A 213 -10.35 18.50 -0.18
C ALA A 213 -11.47 17.49 -0.42
N GLY A 214 -11.12 16.20 -0.47
CA GLY A 214 -12.10 15.12 -0.48
C GLY A 214 -12.92 15.06 0.82
N TYR A 215 -14.13 14.50 0.74
CA TYR A 215 -14.99 14.33 1.91
C TYR A 215 -14.36 13.34 2.90
N SER A 216 -14.28 13.70 4.19
CA SER A 216 -13.83 12.78 5.24
C SER A 216 -15.01 11.99 5.78
N SER A 217 -15.04 10.68 5.54
CA SER A 217 -16.06 9.77 6.09
C SER A 217 -16.02 9.69 7.61
N GLU A 218 -14.81 9.69 8.18
CA GLU A 218 -14.56 9.66 9.63
C GLU A 218 -15.10 10.91 10.32
N LYS A 219 -14.75 12.10 9.81
CA LYS A 219 -15.17 13.38 10.39
C LYS A 219 -16.57 13.84 9.94
N LYS A 220 -17.16 13.17 8.94
CA LYS A 220 -18.46 13.48 8.31
C LYS A 220 -18.57 14.92 7.78
N HIS A 221 -17.46 15.50 7.34
CA HIS A 221 -17.41 16.83 6.71
C HIS A 221 -16.22 16.94 5.77
N TYR A 222 -16.21 17.98 4.93
CA TYR A 222 -15.04 18.35 4.14
C TYR A 222 -14.00 19.02 5.04
N PRO A 223 -12.74 18.57 5.08
CA PRO A 223 -11.75 19.12 6.01
C PRO A 223 -11.25 20.52 5.62
N CYS A 224 -11.52 20.99 4.40
CA CYS A 224 -11.13 22.33 3.94
C CYS A 224 -12.01 23.46 4.50
N CYS A 225 -13.26 23.19 4.87
CA CYS A 225 -14.23 24.22 5.27
C CYS A 225 -15.19 23.77 6.38
N SER A 226 -15.19 22.49 6.74
CA SER A 226 -16.13 21.89 7.72
C SER A 226 -17.62 22.05 7.36
N THR A 227 -17.93 22.46 6.13
CA THR A 227 -19.30 22.63 5.61
C THR A 227 -19.62 21.60 4.54
N LYS A 228 -20.92 21.39 4.28
CA LYS A 228 -21.38 20.60 3.14
C LYS A 228 -21.33 21.39 1.81
N HIS A 229 -21.47 22.72 1.89
CA HIS A 229 -21.46 23.60 0.71
C HIS A 229 -20.04 23.78 0.14
N PRO A 230 -19.88 23.87 -1.19
CA PRO A 230 -18.60 24.14 -1.85
C PRO A 230 -17.91 25.37 -1.29
N CYS A 231 -16.58 25.30 -1.11
CA CYS A 231 -15.79 26.40 -0.54
C CYS A 231 -14.96 27.17 -1.59
N GLN A 232 -14.97 26.75 -2.85
CA GLN A 232 -14.28 27.43 -3.95
C GLN A 232 -15.20 27.56 -5.16
N PHE A 233 -15.01 28.64 -5.90
CA PHE A 233 -15.75 28.96 -7.11
C PHE A 233 -14.77 29.41 -8.19
N GLY A 234 -15.02 29.04 -9.44
CA GLY A 234 -14.12 29.30 -10.56
C GLY A 234 -14.78 29.06 -11.92
N ALA A 235 -14.04 29.22 -13.00
CA ALA A 235 -14.42 28.70 -14.30
C ALA A 235 -14.23 27.18 -14.33
N HIS A 236 -15.14 26.47 -15.01
CA HIS A 236 -14.98 25.05 -15.31
C HIS A 236 -13.70 24.79 -16.10
N ARG A 237 -13.08 23.64 -15.80
CA ARG A 237 -11.88 23.14 -16.46
C ARG A 237 -12.15 21.76 -17.05
N ALA A 238 -11.83 21.57 -18.33
CA ALA A 238 -11.96 20.28 -19.01
C ALA A 238 -10.75 19.34 -18.77
N LYS A 239 -9.61 19.91 -18.35
CA LYS A 239 -8.37 19.17 -18.10
C LYS A 239 -7.96 19.30 -16.64
N HIS A 240 -7.40 18.22 -16.09
CA HIS A 240 -6.77 18.27 -14.77
C HIS A 240 -5.56 19.20 -14.78
N HIS A 241 -5.36 19.94 -13.70
CA HIS A 241 -4.25 20.88 -13.55
C HIS A 241 -3.78 20.91 -12.10
N CYS A 242 -2.57 21.41 -11.86
CA CYS A 242 -1.98 21.53 -10.53
C CYS A 242 -2.04 22.94 -9.94
N ASP A 243 -2.55 23.94 -10.67
CA ASP A 243 -2.60 25.35 -10.22
C ASP A 243 -3.24 25.56 -8.83
N TYR A 244 -4.21 24.73 -8.45
CA TYR A 244 -4.85 24.78 -7.13
C TYR A 244 -5.49 23.44 -6.74
N PRO A 245 -5.60 23.14 -5.43
CA PRO A 245 -6.25 21.92 -4.93
C PRO A 245 -7.76 21.85 -5.19
N TYR A 246 -8.25 20.69 -5.62
CA TYR A 246 -9.68 20.36 -5.68
C TYR A 246 -9.93 18.88 -5.37
N ALA A 247 -11.11 18.56 -4.83
CA ALA A 247 -11.41 17.27 -4.19
C ALA A 247 -11.18 16.05 -5.09
N THR A 248 -11.65 16.11 -6.34
CA THR A 248 -11.56 15.03 -7.33
C THR A 248 -10.15 14.86 -7.91
N PHE A 249 -9.25 15.83 -7.70
CA PHE A 249 -7.86 15.75 -8.16
C PHE A 249 -7.07 14.65 -7.44
N PHE A 250 -7.14 14.62 -6.10
CA PHE A 250 -6.29 13.73 -5.30
C PHE A 250 -6.56 12.24 -5.53
N PRO A 251 -7.82 11.76 -5.58
CA PRO A 251 -8.11 10.37 -5.95
C PRO A 251 -7.54 9.99 -7.31
N ARG A 252 -7.65 10.87 -8.32
CA ARG A 252 -7.04 10.64 -9.64
C ARG A 252 -5.52 10.56 -9.55
N ALA A 253 -4.90 11.55 -8.91
CA ALA A 253 -3.44 11.61 -8.81
C ALA A 253 -2.88 10.40 -8.05
N TRP A 254 -3.52 9.97 -6.96
CA TRP A 254 -3.19 8.73 -6.25
C TRP A 254 -3.48 7.47 -7.06
N GLY A 255 -4.54 7.47 -7.86
CA GLY A 255 -4.84 6.40 -8.82
C GLY A 255 -3.74 6.20 -9.87
N ILE A 256 -2.90 7.22 -10.11
CA ILE A 256 -1.73 7.16 -10.97
C ILE A 256 -0.47 6.86 -10.16
N SER A 257 -0.23 7.57 -9.06
CA SER A 257 1.02 7.48 -8.30
C SER A 257 1.08 6.26 -7.36
N GLY A 258 -0.06 5.67 -7.00
CA GLY A 258 -0.15 4.58 -6.02
C GLY A 258 0.08 3.18 -6.57
N TYR A 259 0.17 3.02 -7.90
CA TYR A 259 0.23 1.73 -8.56
C TYR A 259 1.49 1.58 -9.41
N VAL A 260 1.94 0.34 -9.60
CA VAL A 260 3.13 0.00 -10.38
C VAL A 260 2.85 -0.23 -11.86
N ASP A 261 1.58 -0.50 -12.23
CA ASP A 261 1.17 -0.75 -13.62
C ASP A 261 0.78 0.54 -14.37
N THR A 262 0.64 1.65 -13.66
CA THR A 262 0.27 2.97 -14.18
C THR A 262 1.48 3.82 -14.57
N ARG A 263 2.66 3.54 -14.01
CA ARG A 263 3.87 4.35 -14.23
C ARG A 263 5.14 3.53 -14.12
N THR A 264 6.18 3.96 -14.83
CA THR A 264 7.55 3.47 -14.64
C THR A 264 8.40 4.56 -14.00
N GLU A 265 8.97 4.27 -12.83
CA GLU A 265 9.88 5.20 -12.16
C GLU A 265 11.22 5.26 -12.90
N TRP A 266 11.66 6.48 -13.27
CA TRP A 266 13.02 6.68 -13.75
C TRP A 266 13.94 7.04 -12.59
N THR A 267 13.54 8.02 -11.78
CA THR A 267 14.25 8.34 -10.53
C THR A 267 13.34 9.07 -9.54
N SER A 268 13.60 8.86 -8.26
CA SER A 268 12.97 9.56 -7.15
C SER A 268 14.01 9.97 -6.12
N ILE A 269 13.67 10.96 -5.31
CA ILE A 269 14.40 11.37 -4.12
C ILE A 269 13.42 11.63 -3.00
N GLN A 270 13.84 11.31 -1.78
CA GLN A 270 13.04 11.52 -0.59
C GLN A 270 13.96 11.79 0.60
N ASP A 271 13.73 12.91 1.27
CA ASP A 271 14.43 13.26 2.49
C ASP A 271 13.39 13.49 3.61
N THR A 272 13.72 13.09 4.84
CA THR A 272 12.80 13.12 5.98
C THR A 272 13.32 14.07 7.04
N ASN A 273 12.48 15.03 7.45
CA ASN A 273 12.72 15.82 8.63
C ASN A 273 12.46 14.96 9.87
N PHE A 274 13.51 14.57 10.59
CA PHE A 274 13.40 13.72 11.78
C PHE A 274 12.85 14.46 13.02
N GLU A 275 12.65 15.78 12.98
CA GLU A 275 11.98 16.52 14.06
C GLU A 275 10.47 16.60 13.86
N THR A 276 10.02 16.83 12.62
CA THR A 276 8.59 17.03 12.29
C THR A 276 7.94 15.81 11.63
N ASN A 277 8.74 14.81 11.25
CA ASN A 277 8.34 13.65 10.45
C ASN A 277 7.74 14.02 9.07
N GLN A 278 8.03 15.23 8.57
CA GLN A 278 7.65 15.66 7.23
C GLN A 278 8.66 15.13 6.21
N GLU A 279 8.17 14.85 5.00
CA GLU A 279 8.98 14.28 3.92
C GLU A 279 9.00 15.24 2.75
N GLN A 280 10.20 15.52 2.26
CA GLN A 280 10.45 16.28 1.06
C GLN A 280 10.79 15.29 -0.04
N SER A 281 9.95 15.18 -1.06
CA SER A 281 10.14 14.21 -2.12
C SER A 281 9.92 14.79 -3.51
N ALA A 282 10.60 14.23 -4.49
CA ALA A 282 10.38 14.53 -5.89
C ALA A 282 10.61 13.27 -6.73
N TYR A 283 9.89 13.16 -7.84
CA TYR A 283 9.80 11.96 -8.65
C TYR A 283 9.64 12.33 -10.12
N ILE A 284 10.35 11.62 -10.99
CA ILE A 284 10.15 11.64 -12.44
C ILE A 284 10.06 10.21 -12.98
N GLY A 285 9.17 10.02 -13.95
CA GLY A 285 9.08 8.76 -14.67
C GLY A 285 8.24 8.86 -15.94
N GLN A 286 7.90 7.70 -16.48
CA GLN A 286 6.99 7.56 -17.61
C GLN A 286 5.59 7.21 -17.11
N LEU A 287 4.58 7.90 -17.61
CA LEU A 287 3.19 7.54 -17.42
C LEU A 287 2.83 6.45 -18.43
N LEU A 288 2.27 5.34 -17.94
CA LEU A 288 1.83 4.21 -18.77
C LEU A 288 0.31 4.19 -18.93
N ARG A 289 -0.43 4.49 -17.85
CA ARG A 289 -1.90 4.42 -17.79
C ARG A 289 -2.45 5.50 -16.87
N TRP A 290 -3.64 6.02 -17.17
CA TRP A 290 -4.33 6.98 -16.30
C TRP A 290 -4.98 6.33 -15.06
N VAL A 291 -5.24 5.03 -15.11
CA VAL A 291 -5.83 4.26 -14.00
C VAL A 291 -5.29 2.83 -14.04
N THR A 292 -5.19 2.18 -12.88
CA THR A 292 -4.75 0.79 -12.79
C THR A 292 -5.66 -0.12 -13.63
N HIS A 293 -5.07 -1.07 -14.35
CA HIS A 293 -5.75 -1.93 -15.33
C HIS A 293 -6.45 -1.21 -16.50
N GLY A 294 -6.25 0.10 -16.69
CA GLY A 294 -6.75 0.87 -17.85
C GLY A 294 -5.99 0.56 -19.15
N ALA A 295 -6.27 1.26 -20.25
CA ALA A 295 -5.47 1.13 -21.49
C ALA A 295 -4.08 1.79 -21.34
N LEU A 296 -3.11 1.31 -22.12
CA LEU A 296 -1.82 2.01 -22.27
C LEU A 296 -2.04 3.33 -23.03
N LEU A 297 -1.19 4.31 -22.76
CA LEU A 297 -1.17 5.55 -23.52
C LEU A 297 -0.55 5.31 -24.90
N ASP A 298 -1.18 5.88 -25.94
CA ASP A 298 -0.68 5.85 -27.31
C ASP A 298 0.57 6.74 -27.47
N GLU A 299 0.63 7.85 -26.72
CA GLU A 299 1.74 8.79 -26.72
C GLU A 299 2.59 8.65 -25.45
N SER A 300 3.92 8.58 -25.62
CA SER A 300 4.85 8.57 -24.50
C SER A 300 4.76 9.88 -23.73
N THR A 301 4.44 9.77 -22.43
CA THR A 301 4.17 10.92 -21.57
C THR A 301 5.05 10.86 -20.33
N ILE A 302 5.77 11.95 -20.04
CA ILE A 302 6.55 12.10 -18.80
C ILE A 302 5.60 12.47 -17.67
N ILE A 303 5.82 11.95 -16.47
CA ILE A 303 5.15 12.38 -15.25
C ILE A 303 6.19 12.94 -14.27
N LEU A 304 5.89 14.13 -13.73
CA LEU A 304 6.70 14.81 -12.72
C LEU A 304 5.86 15.09 -11.48
N VAL A 305 6.36 14.69 -10.32
CA VAL A 305 5.71 14.94 -9.03
C VAL A 305 6.73 15.56 -8.08
N VAL A 306 6.37 16.67 -7.45
CA VAL A 306 7.20 17.34 -6.43
C VAL A 306 6.34 17.60 -5.21
N GLY A 307 6.82 17.23 -4.02
CA GLY A 307 6.09 17.35 -2.76
C GLY A 307 5.02 16.29 -2.56
N LYS A 308 4.31 16.43 -1.43
CA LYS A 308 3.26 15.49 -1.02
C LYS A 308 1.92 15.90 -1.62
N LEU A 309 1.32 15.00 -2.41
CA LEU A 309 -0.01 15.18 -2.99
C LEU A 309 -1.10 15.23 -1.91
N SER A 310 -1.35 16.43 -1.38
CA SER A 310 -2.37 16.70 -0.39
C SER A 310 -2.88 18.14 -0.49
N TYR A 311 -4.13 18.37 -0.11
CA TYR A 311 -4.77 19.69 -0.20
C TYR A 311 -4.14 20.75 0.73
N ASN A 312 -3.42 20.30 1.76
CA ASN A 312 -2.80 21.15 2.78
C ASN A 312 -1.27 21.25 2.67
N SER A 313 -0.70 20.70 1.59
CA SER A 313 0.74 20.67 1.36
C SER A 313 1.03 21.27 -0.02
N PRO A 314 2.10 22.07 -0.18
CA PRO A 314 2.57 22.48 -1.51
C PRO A 314 2.96 21.25 -2.33
N TYR A 315 2.48 21.16 -3.57
CA TYR A 315 2.82 20.09 -4.49
C TYR A 315 2.81 20.56 -5.94
N TYR A 316 3.49 19.80 -6.78
CA TYR A 316 3.41 19.85 -8.23
C TYR A 316 3.16 18.45 -8.75
N PHE A 317 2.23 18.34 -9.70
CA PHE A 317 1.91 17.09 -10.36
C PHE A 317 1.50 17.45 -11.78
N ASP A 318 2.33 17.06 -12.73
CA ASP A 318 2.07 17.37 -14.12
C ASP A 318 2.60 16.29 -15.03
N THR A 319 2.08 16.30 -16.25
CA THR A 319 2.44 15.35 -17.30
C THR A 319 2.81 16.09 -18.56
N PHE A 320 3.84 15.61 -19.26
CA PHE A 320 4.33 16.27 -20.47
C PHE A 320 4.39 15.30 -21.64
N THR A 321 3.68 15.65 -22.71
CA THR A 321 3.81 15.05 -24.05
C THR A 321 5.01 15.64 -24.80
N ALA A 322 5.38 15.04 -25.93
CA ALA A 322 6.53 15.51 -26.71
C ALA A 322 6.30 16.92 -27.25
N LYS A 323 5.06 17.20 -27.67
CA LYS A 323 4.64 18.52 -28.14
C LYS A 323 4.70 19.57 -27.01
N GLU A 324 4.18 19.25 -25.83
CA GLU A 324 4.21 20.16 -24.68
C GLU A 324 5.63 20.44 -24.21
N LEU A 325 6.53 19.44 -24.23
CA LEU A 325 7.94 19.65 -23.93
C LEU A 325 8.63 20.57 -24.94
N GLU A 326 8.30 20.48 -26.22
CA GLU A 326 8.86 21.36 -27.24
C GLU A 326 8.42 22.81 -27.04
N ASP A 327 7.13 23.03 -26.74
CA ASP A 327 6.60 24.36 -26.42
C ASP A 327 7.28 24.94 -25.16
N VAL A 328 7.46 24.12 -24.13
CA VAL A 328 8.19 24.49 -22.91
C VAL A 328 9.66 24.81 -23.21
N ASN A 329 10.32 24.00 -24.05
CA ASN A 329 11.71 24.20 -24.47
C ASN A 329 11.89 25.56 -25.17
N GLN A 330 10.98 25.94 -26.07
CA GLN A 330 11.01 27.24 -26.73
C GLN A 330 10.86 28.40 -25.74
N SER A 331 9.91 28.29 -24.81
CA SER A 331 9.70 29.30 -23.75
C SER A 331 10.93 29.46 -22.84
N ILE A 332 11.59 28.35 -22.50
CA ILE A 332 12.77 28.35 -21.62
C ILE A 332 14.01 28.86 -22.34
N ARG A 333 14.18 28.57 -23.64
CA ARG A 333 15.27 29.14 -24.43
C ARG A 333 15.28 30.67 -24.37
N ILE A 334 14.10 31.28 -24.36
CA ILE A 334 13.90 32.74 -24.26
C ILE A 334 14.05 33.23 -22.82
N SER A 335 13.30 32.65 -21.89
CA SER A 335 13.19 33.17 -20.52
C SER A 335 14.38 32.80 -19.62
N LYS A 336 15.13 31.76 -19.97
CA LYS A 336 16.19 31.13 -19.15
C LYS A 336 15.73 30.69 -17.75
N ARG A 337 14.43 30.60 -17.50
CA ARG A 337 13.88 30.12 -16.22
C ARG A 337 13.91 28.60 -16.16
N THR A 338 14.71 28.04 -15.27
CA THR A 338 14.88 26.60 -15.11
C THR A 338 13.97 26.00 -14.03
N LEU A 339 13.55 26.78 -13.04
CA LEU A 339 12.73 26.27 -11.95
C LEU A 339 11.35 25.82 -12.46
N ILE A 340 11.03 24.54 -12.24
CA ILE A 340 9.69 23.99 -12.53
C ILE A 340 8.79 24.28 -11.33
N TYR A 341 9.21 23.79 -10.16
CA TYR A 341 8.46 23.96 -8.93
C TYR A 341 9.37 23.80 -7.72
N ARG A 342 9.07 24.56 -6.66
CA ARG A 342 9.68 24.44 -5.34
C ARG A 342 8.57 24.52 -4.29
N THR A 343 8.58 23.56 -3.37
CA THR A 343 7.54 23.41 -2.32
C THR A 343 7.61 24.48 -1.23
N SER A 344 8.78 25.03 -0.95
CA SER A 344 9.01 26.03 0.10
C SER A 344 10.15 26.98 -0.30
N SER A 345 10.07 28.24 0.09
CA SER A 345 11.16 29.21 -0.06
C SER A 345 12.26 29.06 0.98
N ASP A 346 12.05 28.23 2.02
CA ASP A 346 13.07 27.89 3.00
C ASP A 346 14.21 27.08 2.33
N GLU A 347 15.45 27.51 2.55
CA GLU A 347 16.65 26.82 2.07
C GLU A 347 17.02 25.61 2.95
N ASN A 348 16.40 25.46 4.12
CA ASN A 348 16.62 24.31 4.99
C ASN A 348 15.66 23.16 4.73
N GLU A 349 14.46 23.44 4.22
CA GLU A 349 13.44 22.41 4.02
C GLU A 349 12.63 22.64 2.74
N PHE A 350 12.89 21.84 1.71
CA PHE A 350 12.19 21.91 0.43
C PHE A 350 12.39 20.65 -0.42
N ALA A 351 11.42 20.37 -1.27
CA ALA A 351 11.55 19.62 -2.51
C ALA A 351 11.41 20.53 -3.73
N MET A 352 12.19 20.25 -4.78
CA MET A 352 12.29 21.07 -5.98
C MET A 352 12.57 20.23 -7.23
N ALA A 353 12.06 20.69 -8.38
CA ALA A 353 12.47 20.21 -9.69
C ALA A 353 12.87 21.38 -10.60
N GLU A 354 13.92 21.18 -11.38
CA GLU A 354 14.46 22.18 -12.31
C GLU A 354 14.81 21.54 -13.66
N TRP A 355 14.62 22.30 -14.74
CA TRP A 355 15.13 21.94 -16.05
C TRP A 355 16.66 22.06 -16.11
N VAL A 356 17.31 21.06 -16.69
CA VAL A 356 18.74 21.09 -16.97
C VAL A 356 18.93 21.49 -18.43
N LEU A 357 19.68 22.57 -18.64
CA LEU A 357 19.90 23.12 -19.98
C LEU A 357 21.27 22.72 -20.52
N SER A 358 21.34 22.46 -21.82
CA SER A 358 22.60 22.39 -22.57
C SER A 358 23.24 23.77 -22.70
N ILE A 359 24.46 23.80 -23.24
CA ILE A 359 25.14 25.04 -23.62
C ILE A 359 24.34 25.81 -24.69
N SER A 360 23.60 25.12 -25.57
CA SER A 360 22.69 25.74 -26.55
C SER A 360 21.40 26.30 -25.91
N GLY A 361 21.17 26.06 -24.62
CA GLY A 361 19.97 26.47 -23.90
C GLY A 361 18.76 25.56 -24.10
N GLU A 362 18.98 24.35 -24.63
CA GLU A 362 17.97 23.31 -24.82
C GLU A 362 17.79 22.48 -23.56
N ILE A 363 16.58 22.06 -23.27
CA ILE A 363 16.33 21.12 -22.16
C ILE A 363 16.96 19.77 -22.48
N THR A 364 17.79 19.28 -21.57
CA THR A 364 18.49 17.98 -21.66
C THR A 364 18.11 17.02 -20.55
N GLY A 365 17.44 17.51 -19.50
CA GLY A 365 17.11 16.71 -18.34
C GLY A 365 16.29 17.47 -17.30
N ILE A 366 15.95 16.76 -16.23
CA ILE A 366 15.33 17.33 -15.03
C ILE A 366 16.23 17.02 -13.83
N ARG A 367 16.54 18.05 -13.04
CA ARG A 367 17.21 17.95 -11.75
C ARG A 367 16.15 17.91 -10.65
N LEU A 368 16.19 16.87 -9.83
CA LEU A 368 15.39 16.76 -8.61
C LEU A 368 16.28 17.12 -7.42
N THR A 369 15.76 17.93 -6.50
CA THR A 369 16.41 18.26 -5.23
C THR A 369 15.44 18.09 -4.07
N ALA A 370 15.89 17.46 -2.99
CA ALA A 370 15.14 17.33 -1.75
C ALA A 370 16.08 17.59 -0.57
N LYS A 371 15.65 18.43 0.37
CA LYS A 371 16.39 18.77 1.58
C LYS A 371 15.41 18.84 2.72
N ALA A 372 15.67 18.07 3.78
CA ALA A 372 14.99 18.23 5.05
C ALA A 372 15.83 19.09 6.01
N ALA A 373 15.17 19.77 6.95
CA ALA A 373 15.87 20.63 7.94
C ALA A 373 16.91 19.85 8.77
N THR A 374 16.70 18.54 8.96
CA THR A 374 17.59 17.65 9.71
C THR A 374 18.76 17.10 8.89
N SER A 375 18.81 17.41 7.59
CA SER A 375 19.84 16.92 6.67
C SER A 375 20.88 17.99 6.40
N THR A 376 22.16 17.63 6.53
CA THR A 376 23.27 18.55 6.27
C THR A 376 23.24 19.05 4.83
N ASP A 377 23.14 18.12 3.90
CA ASP A 377 23.24 18.37 2.47
C ASP A 377 21.93 17.98 1.77
N PRO A 378 21.54 18.70 0.70
CA PRO A 378 20.41 18.32 -0.12
C PRO A 378 20.74 17.03 -0.91
N TRP A 379 19.73 16.21 -1.19
CA TRP A 379 19.82 15.10 -2.11
C TRP A 379 19.50 15.58 -3.52
N VAL A 380 20.46 15.48 -4.44
CA VAL A 380 20.33 15.95 -5.83
C VAL A 380 20.57 14.81 -6.82
N ARG A 381 19.58 14.60 -7.70
CA ARG A 381 19.65 13.68 -8.84
C ARG A 381 19.32 14.39 -10.14
N ILE A 382 19.99 14.02 -11.21
CA ILE A 382 19.71 14.53 -12.56
C ILE A 382 19.28 13.36 -13.44
N CYS A 383 18.11 13.48 -14.05
CA CYS A 383 17.57 12.54 -15.01
C CYS A 383 17.66 13.15 -16.42
N PRO A 384 18.57 12.66 -17.28
CA PRO A 384 18.58 13.04 -18.69
C PRO A 384 17.31 12.56 -19.39
N ILE A 385 16.70 13.42 -20.21
CA ILE A 385 15.49 13.10 -20.98
C ILE A 385 15.70 13.42 -22.46
N ASN A 386 14.95 12.73 -23.33
CA ASN A 386 14.80 13.08 -24.73
C ASN A 386 13.44 13.73 -24.94
N LEU A 387 13.44 14.96 -25.45
CA LEU A 387 12.24 15.77 -25.65
C LEU A 387 11.31 15.20 -26.72
N SER A 388 11.84 14.64 -27.81
CA SER A 388 11.03 14.17 -28.93
C SER A 388 10.34 12.84 -28.66
N THR A 389 10.96 11.99 -27.84
CA THR A 389 10.45 10.66 -27.51
C THR A 389 9.81 10.57 -26.12
N CYS A 390 9.96 11.60 -25.28
CA CYS A 390 9.54 11.57 -23.87
C CYS A 390 10.09 10.36 -23.10
N THR A 391 11.36 10.00 -23.36
CA THR A 391 12.02 8.87 -22.70
C THR A 391 13.30 9.31 -21.98
N LYS A 392 13.78 8.47 -21.05
CA LYS A 392 15.10 8.62 -20.43
C LYS A 392 16.20 8.48 -21.49
N SER A 393 17.12 9.45 -21.55
CA SER A 393 18.15 9.53 -22.61
C SER A 393 19.54 9.07 -22.18
N GLY A 394 19.77 8.84 -20.88
CA GLY A 394 21.08 8.41 -20.35
C GLY A 394 21.01 8.01 -18.88
N ASP A 395 22.15 7.70 -18.28
CA ASP A 395 22.24 7.29 -16.87
C ASP A 395 21.90 8.43 -15.91
N ILE A 396 21.36 8.07 -14.74
CA ILE A 396 20.98 9.03 -13.70
C ILE A 396 22.25 9.50 -13.00
N LEU A 397 22.47 10.81 -12.97
CA LEU A 397 23.63 11.39 -12.32
C LEU A 397 23.27 11.76 -10.87
N ASN A 398 23.94 11.14 -9.90
CA ASN A 398 23.83 11.51 -8.49
C ASN A 398 24.85 12.62 -8.20
N THR A 399 24.39 13.86 -8.04
CA THR A 399 25.28 15.01 -7.79
C THR A 399 25.61 15.14 -6.31
N SER A 400 24.64 14.85 -5.45
CA SER A 400 24.83 14.78 -4.02
C SER A 400 23.93 13.70 -3.45
N GLN A 401 24.32 13.15 -2.31
CA GLN A 401 23.51 12.27 -1.49
C GLN A 401 23.20 13.06 -0.22
N GLY A 402 21.94 13.50 -0.05
CA GLY A 402 21.42 14.16 1.15
C GLY A 402 20.48 13.28 1.98
N GLY A 403 20.49 13.47 3.30
CA GLY A 403 19.76 12.63 4.24
C GLY A 403 20.66 12.04 5.32
N LEU A 404 20.06 11.23 6.21
CA LEU A 404 20.83 10.48 7.20
C LEU A 404 21.27 9.13 6.64
N TYR A 405 22.59 8.97 6.49
CA TYR A 405 23.26 7.78 5.97
C TYR A 405 23.94 6.97 7.04
N SER A 406 24.00 5.66 6.80
CA SER A 406 24.85 4.72 7.52
C SER A 406 26.15 4.50 6.73
N TYR A 407 27.27 4.34 7.42
CA TYR A 407 28.57 3.99 6.85
C TYR A 407 28.94 2.54 7.18
N MET A 408 29.82 1.95 6.38
CA MET A 408 30.36 0.63 6.68
C MET A 408 31.32 0.69 7.88
N PRO A 409 31.21 -0.19 8.87
CA PRO A 409 32.18 -0.27 9.94
C PRO A 409 33.49 -0.89 9.45
N ALA A 410 34.62 -0.48 10.04
CA ALA A 410 35.96 -0.99 9.71
C ALA A 410 36.18 -2.47 10.06
N SER A 411 35.36 -3.02 10.94
CA SER A 411 35.32 -4.44 11.29
C SER A 411 33.90 -4.86 11.68
N PRO A 412 33.60 -6.16 11.81
CA PRO A 412 32.37 -6.60 12.45
C PRO A 412 32.28 -6.12 13.90
N TYR A 413 31.05 -5.84 14.37
CA TYR A 413 30.81 -5.49 15.77
C TYR A 413 30.92 -6.73 16.66
N VAL A 414 31.57 -6.57 17.82
CA VAL A 414 31.69 -7.61 18.85
C VAL A 414 30.79 -7.21 20.01
N LEU A 415 29.89 -8.11 20.41
CA LEU A 415 28.93 -7.86 21.49
C LEU A 415 29.35 -8.56 22.78
N PRO A 416 29.02 -8.00 23.96
CA PRO A 416 29.20 -8.69 25.23
C PRO A 416 28.36 -9.98 25.31
N GLU A 417 28.83 -10.93 26.13
CA GLU A 417 28.06 -12.13 26.42
C GLU A 417 26.77 -11.82 27.18
N THR A 418 25.77 -12.70 27.02
CA THR A 418 24.51 -12.58 27.75
C THR A 418 24.74 -12.96 29.21
N VAL A 419 24.36 -12.06 30.10
CA VAL A 419 24.43 -12.26 31.55
C VAL A 419 23.04 -12.61 32.05
N SER A 420 22.89 -13.79 32.65
CA SER A 420 21.63 -14.25 33.24
C SER A 420 21.80 -14.50 34.74
N PHE A 421 20.81 -14.08 35.51
CA PHE A 421 20.70 -14.27 36.96
C PHE A 421 19.45 -15.07 37.27
N GLY A 422 19.59 -15.98 38.23
CA GLY A 422 18.50 -16.81 38.73
C GLY A 422 18.66 -18.29 38.38
N PRO A 423 17.69 -19.10 38.81
CA PRO A 423 17.70 -20.54 38.57
C PRO A 423 17.39 -20.87 37.11
N ILE A 424 17.78 -22.08 36.68
CA ILE A 424 17.41 -22.63 35.37
C ILE A 424 16.41 -23.76 35.61
N LEU A 425 15.28 -23.72 34.90
CA LEU A 425 14.31 -24.81 34.94
C LEU A 425 14.75 -25.96 34.04
N ASN A 426 14.47 -27.17 34.47
CA ASN A 426 14.64 -28.38 33.68
C ASN A 426 13.30 -28.76 33.04
N ASP A 427 13.31 -29.08 31.75
CA ASP A 427 12.14 -29.54 31.00
C ASP A 427 11.97 -31.07 31.01
N LYS A 428 12.84 -31.78 31.74
CA LYS A 428 12.80 -33.23 31.90
C LYS A 428 12.28 -33.64 33.27
N GLN A 429 11.58 -34.77 33.30
CA GLN A 429 11.18 -35.44 34.52
C GLN A 429 12.43 -35.84 35.34
N THR A 430 12.41 -35.63 36.65
CA THR A 430 13.59 -35.88 37.52
C THR A 430 13.96 -37.36 37.56
N ARG A 431 12.96 -38.24 37.63
CA ARG A 431 13.09 -39.70 37.52
C ARG A 431 11.76 -40.33 37.10
N LEU A 432 11.78 -41.61 36.73
CA LEU A 432 10.54 -42.34 36.49
C LEU A 432 9.79 -42.59 37.81
N PRO A 433 8.44 -42.65 37.78
CA PRO A 433 7.65 -43.07 38.93
C PRO A 433 7.98 -44.50 39.35
N ARG A 434 8.05 -44.73 40.67
CA ARG A 434 8.21 -46.06 41.24
C ARG A 434 6.95 -46.91 41.02
N THR A 435 7.16 -48.17 40.65
CA THR A 435 6.10 -49.16 40.36
C THR A 435 6.25 -50.44 41.20
N ASP A 436 7.23 -50.46 42.10
CA ASP A 436 7.63 -51.63 42.90
C ASP A 436 6.88 -51.77 44.23
N PHE A 437 6.04 -50.78 44.60
CA PHE A 437 5.23 -50.81 45.82
C PHE A 437 4.35 -52.06 45.91
N LYS A 438 4.30 -52.64 47.10
CA LYS A 438 3.54 -53.86 47.38
C LYS A 438 2.23 -53.55 48.10
N THR A 439 1.24 -54.39 47.85
CA THR A 439 -0.01 -54.35 48.60
C THR A 439 0.26 -54.60 50.08
N THR A 440 -0.30 -53.75 50.95
CA THR A 440 -0.30 -53.94 52.40
C THR A 440 -1.73 -54.25 52.84
N THR A 441 -1.95 -55.39 53.46
CA THR A 441 -3.30 -55.86 53.84
C THR A 441 -3.29 -56.37 55.26
N THR A 442 -4.42 -56.24 55.95
CA THR A 442 -4.63 -56.90 57.24
C THR A 442 -4.69 -58.42 57.06
N GLN A 443 -4.41 -59.19 58.11
CA GLN A 443 -4.25 -60.66 57.99
C GLN A 443 -5.54 -61.38 57.58
N ALA A 444 -6.71 -60.80 57.88
CA ALA A 444 -8.02 -61.37 57.55
C ALA A 444 -8.43 -61.10 56.09
N LEU A 445 -8.03 -59.97 55.49
CA LEU A 445 -8.42 -59.58 54.14
C LEU A 445 -7.42 -60.08 53.09
N ARG A 446 -7.75 -61.16 52.38
CA ARG A 446 -6.91 -61.77 51.33
C ARG A 446 -7.09 -61.09 49.95
N VAL A 447 -6.77 -59.81 49.88
CA VAL A 447 -6.83 -59.00 48.65
C VAL A 447 -5.43 -58.62 48.16
N ILE A 448 -5.24 -58.63 46.84
CA ILE A 448 -4.06 -58.05 46.17
C ILE A 448 -4.52 -56.86 45.33
N LEU A 449 -3.86 -55.72 45.54
CA LEU A 449 -4.07 -54.50 44.73
C LEU A 449 -2.90 -54.33 43.76
N LYS A 450 -3.20 -54.14 42.48
CA LYS A 450 -2.19 -53.92 41.44
C LYS A 450 -2.56 -52.72 40.56
N SER A 451 -1.61 -51.79 40.36
CA SER A 451 -1.79 -50.73 39.35
C SER A 451 -1.90 -51.33 37.96
N MET A 452 -2.87 -50.86 37.18
CA MET A 452 -3.13 -51.29 35.81
C MET A 452 -2.76 -50.23 34.78
N ALA A 453 -2.14 -49.12 35.22
CA ALA A 453 -1.69 -48.03 34.37
C ALA A 453 -0.16 -47.83 34.48
N ASP A 454 0.43 -47.39 33.38
CA ASP A 454 1.83 -46.95 33.29
C ASP A 454 1.89 -45.62 32.52
N PRO A 455 2.19 -44.48 33.17
CA PRO A 455 2.47 -44.32 34.61
C PRO A 455 1.24 -44.63 35.49
N PRO A 456 1.43 -44.97 36.78
CA PRO A 456 0.35 -45.41 37.67
C PRO A 456 -0.68 -44.31 37.99
N LEU A 457 -0.29 -43.04 37.89
CA LEU A 457 -1.15 -41.88 38.12
C LEU A 457 -1.02 -40.86 36.97
N GLN A 458 -2.14 -40.26 36.59
CA GLN A 458 -2.21 -39.10 35.70
C GLN A 458 -2.80 -37.92 36.45
N ALA A 459 -2.20 -36.73 36.32
CA ALA A 459 -2.65 -35.54 37.02
C ALA A 459 -3.53 -34.64 36.12
N ASN A 460 -4.64 -34.13 36.65
CA ASN A 460 -5.57 -33.19 35.99
C ASN A 460 -5.94 -33.54 34.52
N PRO A 461 -6.32 -34.79 34.20
CA PRO A 461 -6.61 -35.16 32.80
C PRO A 461 -7.93 -34.56 32.29
N ASN A 462 -8.94 -34.45 33.16
CA ASN A 462 -10.30 -34.04 32.80
C ASN A 462 -10.69 -32.66 33.33
N PHE A 463 -10.05 -32.22 34.41
CA PHE A 463 -10.35 -30.96 35.06
C PHE A 463 -9.13 -30.43 35.82
N ALA A 464 -8.95 -29.12 35.82
CA ALA A 464 -7.87 -28.43 36.53
C ALA A 464 -8.43 -27.18 37.22
N ASN A 465 -7.99 -26.91 38.44
CA ASN A 465 -8.31 -25.68 39.15
C ASN A 465 -7.06 -25.13 39.87
N ASN A 466 -7.21 -24.00 40.57
CA ASN A 466 -6.12 -23.32 41.27
C ASN A 466 -5.97 -23.72 42.75
N SER A 467 -6.90 -24.50 43.30
CA SER A 467 -6.99 -24.82 44.73
C SER A 467 -6.58 -26.24 45.09
N SER A 468 -6.61 -27.15 44.11
CA SER A 468 -6.36 -28.57 44.30
C SER A 468 -5.96 -29.20 42.97
N ASP A 469 -5.28 -30.33 43.03
CA ASP A 469 -4.91 -31.14 41.87
C ASP A 469 -5.63 -32.51 41.94
N TYR A 470 -6.13 -32.95 40.80
CA TYR A 470 -6.80 -34.23 40.60
C TYR A 470 -5.77 -35.26 40.14
N PHE A 471 -5.85 -36.47 40.68
CA PHE A 471 -5.03 -37.60 40.28
C PHE A 471 -5.93 -38.76 39.91
N VAL A 472 -5.84 -39.21 38.67
CA VAL A 472 -6.59 -40.34 38.15
C VAL A 472 -5.69 -41.54 38.05
N GLY A 473 -6.18 -42.69 38.52
CA GLY A 473 -5.48 -43.95 38.42
C GLY A 473 -6.43 -45.12 38.19
N LYS A 474 -5.83 -46.28 37.94
CA LYS A 474 -6.55 -47.52 37.66
C LYS A 474 -5.93 -48.66 38.44
N VAL A 475 -6.72 -49.31 39.29
CA VAL A 475 -6.26 -50.43 40.13
C VAL A 475 -7.10 -51.68 39.86
N SER A 476 -6.46 -52.84 39.90
CA SER A 476 -7.13 -54.14 39.96
C SER A 476 -7.15 -54.63 41.40
N VAL A 477 -8.35 -54.96 41.88
CA VAL A 477 -8.62 -55.56 43.19
C VAL A 477 -8.84 -57.05 42.97
N PHE A 478 -7.89 -57.88 43.38
CA PHE A 478 -7.91 -59.32 43.16
C PHE A 478 -8.19 -60.08 44.47
N ASN A 479 -9.21 -60.94 44.46
CA ASN A 479 -9.49 -61.85 45.57
C ASN A 479 -8.54 -63.06 45.49
N ASN A 480 -7.58 -63.14 46.42
CA ASN A 480 -6.54 -64.16 46.45
C ASN A 480 -6.94 -65.43 47.24
N ASN A 481 -8.22 -65.61 47.56
CA ASN A 481 -8.71 -66.86 48.12
C ASN A 481 -8.53 -68.04 47.15
N ALA A 482 -8.49 -69.26 47.68
CA ALA A 482 -8.28 -70.46 46.88
C ALA A 482 -9.41 -70.67 45.86
N PRO A 483 -9.13 -71.22 44.66
CA PRO A 483 -10.18 -71.59 43.71
C PRO A 483 -11.20 -72.52 44.37
N GLY A 484 -12.50 -72.22 44.25
CA GLY A 484 -13.57 -73.03 44.86
C GLY A 484 -13.81 -72.80 46.35
N SER A 485 -13.12 -71.86 47.00
CA SER A 485 -13.51 -71.43 48.36
C SER A 485 -14.90 -70.78 48.34
N LEU A 486 -15.65 -70.84 49.44
CA LEU A 486 -16.94 -70.13 49.60
C LEU A 486 -16.76 -68.73 50.22
N ASN A 487 -15.57 -68.14 50.08
CA ASN A 487 -15.19 -66.88 50.73
C ASN A 487 -15.09 -65.74 49.69
N PRO A 488 -16.23 -65.20 49.23
CA PRO A 488 -16.22 -63.96 48.46
C PRO A 488 -15.76 -62.80 49.35
N ILE A 489 -15.19 -61.76 48.74
CA ILE A 489 -14.77 -60.55 49.44
C ILE A 489 -15.67 -59.41 48.99
N THR A 490 -16.32 -58.74 49.93
CA THR A 490 -17.19 -57.59 49.65
C THR A 490 -16.50 -56.30 50.05
N ILE A 491 -16.16 -55.50 49.04
CA ILE A 491 -15.55 -54.18 49.24
C ILE A 491 -16.66 -53.18 49.59
N SER A 492 -16.56 -52.55 50.76
CA SER A 492 -17.55 -51.60 51.29
C SER A 492 -17.22 -50.15 50.96
N SER A 493 -15.93 -49.77 50.97
CA SER A 493 -15.51 -48.39 50.72
C SER A 493 -14.13 -48.32 50.05
N VAL A 494 -13.89 -47.17 49.41
CA VAL A 494 -12.60 -46.80 48.82
C VAL A 494 -12.27 -45.38 49.27
N SER A 495 -11.11 -45.20 49.88
CA SER A 495 -10.59 -43.90 50.30
C SER A 495 -9.13 -43.75 49.86
N ALA A 496 -8.60 -42.53 49.95
CA ALA A 496 -7.21 -42.27 49.62
C ALA A 496 -6.57 -41.32 50.64
N ALA A 497 -5.29 -41.52 50.87
CA ALA A 497 -4.42 -40.61 51.58
C ALA A 497 -3.22 -40.25 50.68
N TYR A 498 -2.59 -39.11 50.91
CA TYR A 498 -1.44 -38.65 50.14
C TYR A 498 -0.32 -38.14 51.05
N ARG A 499 0.88 -38.10 50.51
CA ARG A 499 2.01 -37.37 51.10
C ARG A 499 2.98 -36.92 50.00
N LEU A 500 3.72 -35.85 50.25
CA LEU A 500 4.89 -35.54 49.43
C LEU A 500 6.07 -36.36 49.92
N VAL A 501 6.96 -36.74 48.99
CA VAL A 501 8.19 -37.45 49.35
C VAL A 501 9.02 -36.61 50.34
N GLY A 502 9.53 -37.25 51.38
CA GLY A 502 10.18 -36.61 52.53
C GLY A 502 9.24 -36.22 53.67
N ASP A 503 7.92 -36.21 53.47
CA ASP A 503 6.96 -36.01 54.57
C ASP A 503 6.82 -37.33 55.38
N PRO A 504 6.79 -37.26 56.72
CA PRO A 504 6.80 -38.45 57.58
C PRO A 504 5.43 -39.16 57.66
N GLU A 505 4.35 -38.48 57.33
CA GLU A 505 2.98 -38.96 57.56
C GLU A 505 2.08 -38.74 56.32
N TYR A 506 1.02 -39.54 56.23
CA TYR A 506 0.00 -39.42 55.20
C TYR A 506 -1.15 -38.53 55.67
N ALA A 507 -1.54 -37.57 54.85
CA ALA A 507 -2.74 -36.76 55.04
C ALA A 507 -3.93 -37.36 54.27
N PRO A 508 -5.16 -37.27 54.79
CA PRO A 508 -6.34 -37.71 54.04
C PRO A 508 -6.52 -36.86 52.78
N ALA A 509 -6.86 -37.49 51.66
CA ALA A 509 -7.23 -36.75 50.46
C ALA A 509 -8.54 -35.99 50.69
N LYS A 510 -8.70 -34.84 50.01
CA LYS A 510 -9.90 -33.99 50.14
C LYS A 510 -11.14 -34.70 49.61
N GLN A 511 -10.97 -35.49 48.56
CA GLN A 511 -12.04 -36.30 47.96
C GLN A 511 -11.45 -37.52 47.25
N THR A 512 -12.18 -38.62 47.27
CA THR A 512 -11.91 -39.82 46.46
C THR A 512 -13.21 -40.21 45.76
N LYS A 513 -13.13 -40.42 44.45
CA LYS A 513 -14.29 -40.73 43.60
C LYS A 513 -13.98 -41.89 42.68
N LEU A 514 -14.94 -42.79 42.48
CA LEU A 514 -14.89 -43.80 41.42
C LEU A 514 -15.45 -43.20 40.12
N LEU A 515 -14.72 -43.37 39.02
CA LEU A 515 -15.05 -42.74 37.74
C LEU A 515 -16.01 -43.58 36.89
N ASP A 516 -16.03 -44.90 37.07
CA ASP A 516 -16.90 -45.80 36.33
C ASP A 516 -18.31 -45.82 36.98
N GLY A 517 -19.30 -45.37 36.21
CA GLY A 517 -20.65 -45.00 36.68
C GLY A 517 -21.60 -46.12 37.10
N ASP A 518 -21.16 -47.38 37.19
CA ASP A 518 -22.02 -48.52 37.56
C ASP A 518 -21.63 -49.23 38.87
N TYR A 519 -20.48 -48.91 39.48
CA TYR A 519 -20.09 -49.52 40.75
C TYR A 519 -20.70 -48.76 41.94
N LYS A 520 -21.90 -49.20 42.37
CA LYS A 520 -22.40 -48.86 43.70
C LYS A 520 -21.70 -49.78 44.69
N LEU A 521 -20.72 -49.26 45.44
CA LEU A 521 -20.23 -49.95 46.63
C LEU A 521 -21.41 -50.13 47.61
N PRO A 522 -21.54 -51.29 48.30
CA PRO A 522 -20.58 -52.40 48.32
C PRO A 522 -20.60 -53.30 47.07
N VAL A 523 -19.44 -53.88 46.71
CA VAL A 523 -19.29 -54.82 45.58
C VAL A 523 -18.60 -56.11 46.00
N THR A 524 -19.14 -57.25 45.57
CA THR A 524 -18.62 -58.58 45.93
C THR A 524 -17.76 -59.16 44.81
N ILE A 525 -16.58 -59.66 45.18
CA ILE A 525 -15.58 -60.26 44.28
C ILE A 525 -15.42 -61.73 44.64
N GLU A 526 -15.77 -62.62 43.71
CA GLU A 526 -15.61 -64.06 43.91
C GLU A 526 -14.13 -64.47 43.99
N PRO A 527 -13.80 -65.61 44.63
CA PRO A 527 -12.44 -66.12 44.72
C PRO A 527 -11.76 -66.23 43.36
N ARG A 528 -10.50 -65.78 43.28
CA ARG A 528 -9.69 -65.73 42.04
C ARG A 528 -10.25 -64.85 40.93
N GLN A 529 -11.23 -63.99 41.22
CA GLN A 529 -11.65 -62.93 40.31
C GLN A 529 -11.02 -61.59 40.67
N SER A 530 -11.02 -60.69 39.70
CA SER A 530 -10.53 -59.32 39.85
C SER A 530 -11.61 -58.31 39.47
N LEU A 531 -11.72 -57.26 40.26
CA LEU A 531 -12.47 -56.06 39.91
C LEU A 531 -11.50 -54.96 39.50
N THR A 532 -11.82 -54.22 38.44
CA THR A 532 -11.03 -53.04 38.04
C THR A 532 -11.75 -51.79 38.50
N LEU A 533 -11.02 -50.89 39.16
CA LEU A 533 -11.53 -49.62 39.65
C LEU A 533 -10.74 -48.47 39.02
N ASN A 534 -11.43 -47.62 38.25
CA ASN A 534 -10.94 -46.30 37.88
C ASN A 534 -11.31 -45.31 38.98
N PHE A 535 -10.32 -44.58 39.50
CA PHE A 535 -10.52 -43.65 40.61
C PHE A 535 -9.93 -42.28 40.30
N GLU A 536 -10.43 -41.27 41.00
CA GLU A 536 -9.94 -39.90 41.01
C GLU A 536 -9.76 -39.45 42.46
N VAL A 537 -8.60 -38.88 42.77
CA VAL A 537 -8.23 -38.34 44.08
C VAL A 537 -8.00 -36.85 43.97
N LEU A 538 -8.63 -36.07 44.85
CA LEU A 538 -8.42 -34.64 44.96
C LEU A 538 -7.44 -34.33 46.08
N VAL A 539 -6.28 -33.77 45.72
CA VAL A 539 -5.23 -33.36 46.66
C VAL A 539 -5.25 -31.82 46.80
N PRO A 540 -5.40 -31.27 48.01
CA PRO A 540 -5.40 -29.83 48.22
C PRO A 540 -3.99 -29.24 48.04
N ARG A 541 -3.91 -28.01 47.54
CA ARG A 541 -2.67 -27.23 47.48
C ARG A 541 -2.47 -26.41 48.77
N THR A 542 -1.24 -25.97 49.02
CA THR A 542 -0.95 -25.06 50.14
C THR A 542 -1.53 -23.67 49.88
N GLU A 543 -1.67 -22.85 50.93
CA GLU A 543 -2.19 -21.48 50.79
C GLU A 543 -1.29 -20.60 49.91
N GLU A 544 0.02 -20.81 49.94
CA GLU A 544 0.99 -20.12 49.08
C GLU A 544 0.75 -20.46 47.61
N ASP A 545 0.52 -21.74 47.31
CA ASP A 545 0.25 -22.21 45.95
C ASP A 545 -1.10 -21.71 45.42
N ILE A 546 -2.11 -21.61 46.29
CA ILE A 546 -3.42 -21.05 45.93
C ILE A 546 -3.31 -19.58 45.52
N LYS A 547 -2.49 -18.79 46.23
CA LYS A 547 -2.26 -17.37 45.94
C LYS A 547 -1.63 -17.12 44.56
N LEU A 548 -0.89 -18.09 44.03
CA LEU A 548 -0.30 -18.00 42.68
C LEU A 548 -1.36 -18.14 41.56
N ALA A 549 -2.55 -18.63 41.88
CA ALA A 549 -3.67 -18.78 40.95
C ALA A 549 -3.34 -19.55 39.65
N VAL A 550 -2.38 -20.48 39.71
CA VAL A 550 -1.92 -21.27 38.57
C VAL A 550 -2.88 -22.44 38.32
N THR A 551 -3.26 -22.69 37.06
CA THR A 551 -4.08 -23.83 36.67
C THR A 551 -3.33 -24.67 35.63
N TRP A 552 -3.06 -25.93 35.96
CA TRP A 552 -2.32 -26.85 35.07
C TRP A 552 -3.16 -28.05 34.66
N TRP A 553 -3.32 -28.21 33.35
CA TRP A 553 -3.90 -29.40 32.73
C TRP A 553 -2.83 -30.46 32.53
N ASN A 554 -3.20 -31.74 32.69
CA ASN A 554 -2.32 -32.89 32.50
C ASN A 554 -1.05 -32.91 33.39
N ARG A 555 -1.01 -32.08 34.43
CA ARG A 555 0.08 -31.99 35.44
C ARG A 555 -0.46 -31.55 36.79
N ALA A 556 0.25 -31.88 37.86
CA ALA A 556 -0.05 -31.42 39.21
C ALA A 556 0.92 -30.32 39.65
N PHE A 557 0.38 -29.19 40.12
CA PHE A 557 1.17 -28.09 40.67
C PHE A 557 1.73 -28.42 42.06
N VAL A 558 0.97 -29.18 42.86
CA VAL A 558 1.38 -29.65 44.20
C VAL A 558 2.64 -30.53 44.14
N ALA A 559 2.87 -31.22 43.02
CA ALA A 559 4.01 -32.14 42.84
C ALA A 559 5.20 -31.49 42.10
N ARG A 560 5.17 -30.18 41.81
CA ARG A 560 6.18 -29.51 40.95
C ARG A 560 7.61 -29.59 41.49
N ASN A 561 7.76 -29.63 42.81
CA ASN A 561 9.05 -29.63 43.51
C ASN A 561 9.45 -31.02 44.02
N ARG A 562 8.47 -31.83 44.42
CA ARG A 562 8.64 -33.15 45.04
C ARG A 562 7.60 -34.12 44.48
N PRO A 563 7.96 -35.39 44.22
CA PRO A 563 6.97 -36.41 43.90
C PRO A 563 5.91 -36.55 44.98
N ILE A 564 4.72 -36.97 44.57
CA ILE A 564 3.60 -37.25 45.48
C ILE A 564 3.28 -38.74 45.45
N ARG A 565 3.05 -39.30 46.64
CA ARG A 565 2.59 -40.68 46.80
C ARG A 565 1.16 -40.68 47.28
N ILE A 566 0.31 -41.43 46.59
CA ILE A 566 -1.10 -41.63 46.91
C ILE A 566 -1.28 -43.08 47.35
N LYS A 567 -1.73 -43.24 48.59
CA LYS A 567 -2.11 -44.52 49.18
C LYS A 567 -3.61 -44.70 49.00
N LEU A 568 -3.99 -45.60 48.10
CA LEU A 568 -5.37 -46.02 47.93
C LEU A 568 -5.68 -47.09 48.96
N ILE A 569 -6.78 -46.93 49.70
CA ILE A 569 -7.22 -47.81 50.78
C ILE A 569 -8.60 -48.35 50.42
N VAL A 570 -8.72 -49.67 50.47
CA VAL A 570 -9.95 -50.41 50.22
C VAL A 570 -10.34 -51.10 51.52
N GLU A 571 -11.59 -50.94 51.94
CA GLU A 571 -12.11 -51.53 53.17
C GLU A 571 -13.23 -52.53 52.84
N ASP A 572 -13.30 -53.63 53.58
CA ASP A 572 -14.38 -54.59 53.46
C ASP A 572 -15.55 -54.29 54.41
N ILE A 573 -16.55 -55.17 54.47
CA ILE A 573 -17.72 -54.99 55.36
C ILE A 573 -17.41 -55.22 56.85
N GLU A 574 -16.27 -55.85 57.18
CA GLU A 574 -15.82 -56.13 58.54
C GLU A 574 -14.87 -55.05 59.07
N GLY A 575 -14.51 -54.07 58.23
CA GLY A 575 -13.59 -52.97 58.56
C GLY A 575 -12.12 -53.31 58.32
N GLU A 576 -11.83 -54.45 57.69
CA GLU A 576 -10.48 -54.88 57.34
C GLU A 576 -9.99 -54.12 56.09
N GLN A 577 -8.71 -53.74 56.08
CA GLN A 577 -8.17 -52.80 55.09
C GLN A 577 -7.04 -53.38 54.25
N CYS A 578 -7.07 -53.03 52.96
CA CYS A 578 -6.03 -53.34 51.99
C CYS A 578 -5.61 -52.04 51.29
N SER A 579 -4.32 -51.81 51.12
CA SER A 579 -3.81 -50.57 50.54
C SER A 579 -2.67 -50.77 49.54
N LEU A 580 -2.57 -49.84 48.59
CA LEU A 580 -1.51 -49.76 47.60
C LEU A 580 -1.04 -48.31 47.46
N VAL A 581 0.27 -48.11 47.48
CA VAL A 581 0.90 -46.83 47.20
C VAL A 581 1.19 -46.72 45.70
N MET A 582 0.84 -45.58 45.11
CA MET A 582 1.13 -45.21 43.74
C MET A 582 1.80 -43.84 43.73
N GLU A 583 2.74 -43.63 42.81
CA GLU A 583 3.53 -42.40 42.77
C GLU A 583 3.25 -41.59 41.51
N TYR A 584 3.24 -40.27 41.66
CA TYR A 584 3.31 -39.33 40.57
C TYR A 584 4.57 -38.48 40.69
N VAL A 585 5.40 -38.51 39.65
CA VAL A 585 6.57 -37.65 39.51
C VAL A 585 6.26 -36.59 38.45
N PHE A 586 6.40 -35.32 38.82
CA PHE A 586 6.07 -34.20 37.95
C PHE A 586 6.85 -34.23 36.63
N MET A 587 6.13 -34.07 35.52
CA MET A 587 6.68 -33.98 34.17
C MET A 587 6.59 -32.52 33.69
N PRO A 588 7.70 -31.77 33.61
CA PRO A 588 7.74 -30.37 33.14
C PRO A 588 7.22 -30.11 31.73
N PHE A 589 6.78 -28.88 31.46
CA PHE A 589 6.37 -28.48 30.10
C PHE A 589 7.63 -28.29 29.29
N LYS A 590 7.58 -28.61 28.00
CA LYS A 590 8.68 -28.25 27.12
C LYS A 590 8.83 -26.72 27.20
N LEU A 591 9.99 -26.28 27.66
CA LEU A 591 10.27 -24.86 27.80
C LEU A 591 10.47 -24.26 26.41
N GLU A 592 10.11 -22.99 26.23
CA GLU A 592 10.39 -22.29 24.98
C GLU A 592 11.91 -22.23 24.79
N THR A 593 12.35 -22.47 23.56
CA THR A 593 13.76 -22.43 23.15
C THR A 593 13.93 -21.50 21.96
N ARG A 594 15.18 -21.08 21.73
CA ARG A 594 15.56 -20.33 20.53
C ARG A 594 15.11 -21.07 19.26
N ARG A 595 14.48 -20.34 18.33
CA ARG A 595 14.11 -20.83 17.00
C ARG A 595 15.18 -20.48 15.97
N GLU A 596 15.16 -21.15 14.82
CA GLU A 596 16.17 -20.95 13.76
C GLU A 596 16.25 -19.51 13.23
N LEU A 597 15.10 -18.82 13.14
CA LEU A 597 15.02 -17.42 12.67
C LEU A 597 15.28 -16.38 13.77
N ASP A 598 15.53 -16.82 15.01
CA ASP A 598 15.76 -15.89 16.11
C ASP A 598 17.20 -15.35 16.05
N LEU A 599 17.32 -14.04 15.85
CA LEU A 599 18.57 -13.30 16.03
C LEU A 599 19.02 -13.35 17.49
N GLY A 600 18.07 -13.27 18.43
CA GLY A 600 18.32 -13.36 19.87
C GLY A 600 17.14 -13.99 20.63
N PHE A 601 17.48 -14.81 21.63
CA PHE A 601 16.52 -15.42 22.56
C PHE A 601 17.02 -15.21 23.98
N PHE A 602 16.32 -14.35 24.73
CA PHE A 602 16.68 -13.98 26.10
C PHE A 602 15.60 -14.47 27.04
N TYR A 603 15.98 -15.06 28.17
CA TYR A 603 15.02 -15.61 29.12
C TYR A 603 15.57 -15.62 30.54
N PHE A 604 14.66 -15.66 31.51
CA PHE A 604 14.94 -16.11 32.87
C PHE A 604 13.78 -16.97 33.35
N ASP A 605 14.07 -17.90 34.25
CA ASP A 605 13.11 -18.92 34.66
C ASP A 605 12.58 -18.65 36.08
N SER A 606 11.26 -18.77 36.24
CA SER A 606 10.57 -18.62 37.54
C SER A 606 10.33 -19.99 38.16
N GLN A 607 11.00 -20.29 39.27
CA GLN A 607 10.80 -21.53 40.03
C GLN A 607 9.44 -21.58 40.74
N GLN A 608 8.87 -20.44 41.12
CA GLN A 608 7.59 -20.39 41.84
C GLN A 608 6.43 -20.83 40.93
N THR A 609 6.37 -20.29 39.72
CA THR A 609 5.32 -20.57 38.74
C THR A 609 5.71 -21.67 37.76
N PHE A 610 6.96 -22.12 37.78
CA PHE A 610 7.55 -23.10 36.85
C PHE A 610 7.38 -22.67 35.37
N THR A 611 7.64 -21.39 35.09
CA THR A 611 7.49 -20.78 33.75
C THR A 611 8.77 -20.10 33.28
N ARG A 612 9.01 -20.11 31.97
CA ARG A 612 10.08 -19.37 31.31
C ARG A 612 9.59 -18.05 30.74
N ASN A 613 10.03 -16.95 31.33
CA ASN A 613 9.79 -15.61 30.79
C ASN A 613 10.84 -15.36 29.71
N HIS A 614 10.42 -15.00 28.50
CA HIS A 614 11.34 -14.87 27.37
C HIS A 614 11.00 -13.70 26.44
N ILE A 615 12.03 -13.21 25.74
CA ILE A 615 11.95 -12.22 24.68
C ILE A 615 12.67 -12.78 23.46
N ARG A 616 12.00 -12.69 22.30
CA ARG A 616 12.53 -13.07 21.00
C ARG A 616 12.77 -11.84 20.15
N VAL A 617 13.94 -11.80 19.53
CA VAL A 617 14.31 -10.84 18.50
C VAL A 617 14.50 -11.61 17.21
N VAL A 618 13.72 -11.25 16.20
CA VAL A 618 13.58 -12.01 14.96
C VAL A 618 13.93 -11.09 13.80
N ASP A 619 14.67 -11.63 12.83
CA ASP A 619 14.88 -10.96 11.56
C ASP A 619 13.57 -10.99 10.76
N VAL A 620 13.22 -9.89 10.09
CA VAL A 620 12.00 -9.85 9.28
C VAL A 620 12.43 -10.11 7.83
N PRO A 621 12.35 -11.35 7.33
CA PRO A 621 12.76 -11.63 5.96
C PRO A 621 11.87 -10.85 4.99
N VAL A 622 12.50 -10.30 3.94
CA VAL A 622 11.78 -9.67 2.84
C VAL A 622 10.97 -10.74 2.12
N VAL A 623 9.66 -10.80 2.40
CA VAL A 623 8.76 -11.72 1.70
C VAL A 623 8.53 -11.17 0.29
N LYS A 624 9.07 -11.89 -0.71
CA LYS A 624 8.83 -11.67 -2.14
C LYS A 624 7.61 -12.49 -2.54
N PHE A 625 6.50 -11.82 -2.88
CA PHE A 625 5.31 -12.48 -3.41
C PHE A 625 5.09 -11.99 -4.84
N GLY A 626 5.20 -12.87 -5.84
CA GLY A 626 5.00 -12.51 -7.25
C GLY A 626 5.95 -11.42 -7.78
N GLY A 627 7.16 -11.31 -7.23
CA GLY A 627 8.11 -10.25 -7.59
C GLY A 627 7.90 -8.92 -6.86
N LEU A 628 6.82 -8.77 -6.06
CA LEU A 628 6.64 -7.65 -5.16
C LEU A 628 7.24 -7.94 -3.78
N GLU A 629 8.16 -7.08 -3.35
CA GLU A 629 8.73 -7.04 -2.00
C GLU A 629 7.73 -6.34 -1.05
N LEU A 630 6.81 -7.10 -0.45
CA LEU A 630 5.69 -6.56 0.33
C LEU A 630 6.08 -6.04 1.73
N MET A 631 7.24 -6.45 2.27
CA MET A 631 7.69 -6.08 3.63
C MET A 631 9.09 -5.45 3.65
N LYS A 632 9.41 -4.60 2.67
CA LYS A 632 10.74 -3.96 2.55
C LYS A 632 11.10 -2.98 3.68
N ASN A 633 10.12 -2.58 4.51
CA ASN A 633 10.31 -1.47 5.44
C ASN A 633 10.72 -1.88 6.85
N PHE A 634 10.54 -3.14 7.26
CA PHE A 634 10.86 -3.60 8.61
C PHE A 634 12.17 -4.38 8.62
N VAL A 635 12.99 -4.12 9.64
CA VAL A 635 14.33 -4.70 9.79
C VAL A 635 14.32 -5.77 10.87
N VAL A 636 13.69 -5.49 12.01
CA VAL A 636 13.67 -6.38 13.17
C VAL A 636 12.29 -6.37 13.81
N GLU A 637 11.90 -7.55 14.31
CA GLU A 637 10.71 -7.72 15.14
C GLU A 637 11.11 -8.17 16.56
N ILE A 638 10.56 -7.49 17.57
CA ILE A 638 10.78 -7.78 18.98
C ILE A 638 9.43 -8.14 19.61
N VAL A 639 9.36 -9.27 20.31
CA VAL A 639 8.16 -9.76 21.03
C VAL A 639 6.89 -9.87 20.16
N GLY A 640 7.03 -10.19 18.87
CA GLY A 640 5.87 -10.46 18.00
C GLY A 640 5.04 -9.22 17.58
N SER A 641 5.35 -8.04 18.13
CA SER A 641 4.46 -6.87 18.08
C SER A 641 5.19 -5.54 17.85
N VAL A 642 6.48 -5.48 18.15
CA VAL A 642 7.31 -4.29 17.93
C VAL A 642 8.10 -4.51 16.66
N LYS A 643 7.72 -3.81 15.58
CA LYS A 643 8.41 -3.87 14.28
C LYS A 643 9.18 -2.59 14.05
N LEU A 644 10.50 -2.69 13.95
CA LEU A 644 11.39 -1.55 13.73
C LEU A 644 11.63 -1.36 12.24
N SER A 645 11.30 -0.17 11.74
CA SER A 645 11.53 0.16 10.33
C SER A 645 12.88 0.85 10.09
N VAL A 646 13.36 0.88 8.85
CA VAL A 646 14.53 1.68 8.45
C VAL A 646 14.39 3.13 8.93
N LYS A 647 13.20 3.71 8.76
CA LYS A 647 12.88 5.08 9.19
C LYS A 647 12.97 5.23 10.72
N SER A 648 12.47 4.24 11.47
CA SER A 648 12.54 4.21 12.93
C SER A 648 13.99 4.17 13.42
N LEU A 649 14.84 3.34 12.79
CA LEU A 649 16.25 3.25 13.15
C LEU A 649 17.02 4.53 12.78
N LYS A 650 16.72 5.16 11.64
CA LYS A 650 17.28 6.48 11.28
C LYS A 650 16.88 7.57 12.28
N TYR A 651 15.65 7.57 12.77
CA TYR A 651 15.21 8.49 13.82
C TYR A 651 16.05 8.33 15.10
N VAL A 652 16.30 7.09 15.52
CA VAL A 652 17.15 6.78 16.69
C VAL A 652 18.58 7.27 16.49
N VAL A 653 19.16 7.06 15.31
CA VAL A 653 20.50 7.57 14.98
C VAL A 653 20.52 9.10 15.03
N TYR A 654 19.51 9.76 14.47
CA TYR A 654 19.39 11.21 14.52
C TYR A 654 19.31 11.74 15.95
N GLU A 655 18.48 11.11 16.81
CA GLU A 655 18.39 11.46 18.23
C GLU A 655 19.73 11.30 18.95
N ALA A 656 20.47 10.22 18.66
CA ALA A 656 21.80 9.99 19.23
C ALA A 656 22.81 11.05 18.77
N LEU A 657 22.80 11.43 17.47
CA LEU A 657 23.67 12.49 16.94
C LEU A 657 23.34 13.86 17.55
N LYS A 658 22.05 14.16 17.75
CA LYS A 658 21.59 15.43 18.32
C LYS A 658 21.90 15.55 19.81
N THR A 659 21.73 14.46 20.57
CA THR A 659 21.86 14.48 22.04
C THR A 659 23.23 14.04 22.54
N GLY A 660 24.04 13.40 21.70
CA GLY A 660 25.28 12.72 22.09
C GLY A 660 25.06 11.42 22.86
N LYS A 661 23.83 10.99 23.11
CA LYS A 661 23.52 9.75 23.82
C LYS A 661 23.47 8.58 22.84
N THR A 662 24.41 7.65 22.97
CA THR A 662 24.57 6.51 22.06
C THR A 662 23.80 5.25 22.50
N GLU A 663 23.35 5.19 23.75
CA GLU A 663 22.38 4.21 24.23
C GLU A 663 21.01 4.90 24.28
N VAL A 664 20.10 4.50 23.37
CA VAL A 664 18.79 5.13 23.20
C VAL A 664 17.69 4.15 23.60
N ASP A 665 16.86 4.52 24.59
CA ASP A 665 15.69 3.74 24.97
C ASP A 665 14.63 3.84 23.87
N LEU A 666 14.25 2.68 23.29
CA LEU A 666 13.23 2.64 22.24
C LEU A 666 11.80 2.79 22.79
N LYS A 667 11.62 2.79 24.13
CA LYS A 667 10.33 2.96 24.82
C LYS A 667 9.29 1.89 24.46
N TYR A 668 9.75 0.73 24.00
CA TYR A 668 8.90 -0.43 23.74
C TYR A 668 8.82 -1.40 24.91
N GLY A 669 9.70 -1.25 25.89
CA GLY A 669 9.70 -2.05 27.11
C GLY A 669 8.37 -1.96 27.85
N ARG A 670 7.90 -3.09 28.41
CA ARG A 670 6.61 -3.17 29.10
C ARG A 670 6.69 -4.08 30.31
N GLU A 671 5.89 -3.74 31.32
CA GLU A 671 5.50 -4.69 32.36
C GLU A 671 4.64 -5.80 31.75
N LYS A 672 4.86 -7.01 32.25
CA LYS A 672 4.15 -8.23 31.86
C LYS A 672 3.56 -8.89 33.10
N ASP A 673 2.51 -9.69 32.87
CA ASP A 673 1.80 -10.45 33.90
C ASP A 673 1.42 -9.60 35.13
N ASN A 674 0.83 -8.43 34.84
CA ASN A 674 0.43 -7.43 35.84
C ASN A 674 1.59 -6.94 36.73
N GLY A 675 2.81 -6.83 36.22
CA GLY A 675 3.97 -6.25 36.92
C GLY A 675 4.84 -7.26 37.66
N LEU A 676 4.68 -8.56 37.37
CA LEU A 676 5.57 -9.61 37.88
C LEU A 676 6.96 -9.55 37.27
N TRP A 677 7.05 -9.17 36.01
CA TRP A 677 8.31 -8.92 35.31
C TRP A 677 8.20 -7.80 34.31
N GLU A 678 9.33 -7.22 33.95
CA GLU A 678 9.41 -6.18 32.94
C GLU A 678 10.63 -6.39 32.06
N TRP A 679 10.59 -5.77 30.89
CA TRP A 679 11.70 -5.79 29.95
C TRP A 679 11.85 -4.43 29.29
N HIS A 680 13.07 -4.14 28.88
CA HIS A 680 13.47 -2.93 28.19
C HIS A 680 14.32 -3.29 26.97
N VAL A 681 14.24 -2.44 25.94
CA VAL A 681 15.10 -2.54 24.77
C VAL A 681 15.72 -1.18 24.48
N TYR A 682 17.04 -1.19 24.37
CA TYR A 682 17.83 -0.03 24.00
C TYR A 682 18.47 -0.30 22.64
N ALA A 683 18.47 0.70 21.77
CA ALA A 683 19.28 0.70 20.57
C ALA A 683 20.68 1.25 20.90
N LEU A 684 21.70 0.52 20.46
CA LEU A 684 23.09 0.93 20.58
C LEU A 684 23.51 1.54 19.25
N VAL A 685 23.85 2.83 19.29
CA VAL A 685 24.18 3.63 18.11
C VAL A 685 25.68 3.86 18.02
N ASP A 686 26.24 3.52 16.88
CA ASP A 686 27.56 3.96 16.47
C ASP A 686 27.41 5.32 15.77
N ILE A 687 27.90 6.37 16.41
CA ILE A 687 27.85 7.74 15.88
C ILE A 687 28.84 7.99 14.75
N SER A 688 29.95 7.24 14.69
CA SER A 688 30.95 7.32 13.63
C SER A 688 30.38 6.73 12.34
N CYS A 689 29.79 5.53 12.46
CA CYS A 689 29.13 4.84 11.36
C CYS A 689 27.67 5.29 11.14
N ARG A 690 27.13 6.16 12.00
CA ARG A 690 25.74 6.66 11.97
C ARG A 690 24.69 5.55 11.80
N ARG A 691 24.82 4.49 12.58
CA ARG A 691 23.91 3.33 12.52
C ARG A 691 23.63 2.73 13.90
N VAL A 692 22.47 2.13 14.05
CA VAL A 692 22.19 1.18 15.13
C VAL A 692 22.93 -0.10 14.78
N TYR A 693 23.86 -0.52 15.64
CA TYR A 693 24.64 -1.74 15.41
C TYR A 693 24.11 -2.94 16.20
N ALA A 694 23.43 -2.69 17.31
CA ALA A 694 22.87 -3.74 18.16
C ALA A 694 21.67 -3.25 18.97
N PHE A 695 20.90 -4.22 19.47
CA PHE A 695 19.88 -4.01 20.47
C PHE A 695 20.33 -4.66 21.78
N LYS A 696 20.22 -3.90 22.86
CA LYS A 696 20.44 -4.37 24.23
C LYS A 696 19.09 -4.68 24.85
N ILE A 697 18.87 -5.95 25.20
CA ILE A 697 17.64 -6.46 25.79
C ILE A 697 17.90 -6.71 27.27
N MET A 698 17.11 -6.04 28.11
CA MET A 698 17.16 -6.19 29.56
C MET A 698 15.83 -6.72 30.04
N MET A 699 15.85 -7.79 30.84
CA MET A 699 14.68 -8.43 31.43
C MET A 699 14.93 -8.65 32.90
N HIS A 700 13.96 -8.40 33.76
CA HIS A 700 14.07 -8.73 35.19
C HIS A 700 12.71 -8.77 35.87
N GLU A 701 12.70 -9.23 37.11
CA GLU A 701 11.52 -9.17 37.97
C GLU A 701 11.00 -7.73 38.11
N GLY A 702 9.69 -7.58 38.02
CA GLY A 702 8.98 -6.30 37.90
C GLY A 702 8.55 -5.77 39.25
N LYS A 703 7.96 -4.58 39.29
CA LYS A 703 7.72 -3.80 40.53
C LYS A 703 6.97 -4.53 41.65
N LYS A 704 6.17 -5.56 41.34
CA LYS A 704 5.48 -6.37 42.36
C LYS A 704 6.41 -7.30 43.15
N VAL A 705 7.58 -7.60 42.62
CA VAL A 705 8.58 -8.42 43.29
C VAL A 705 9.52 -7.47 44.05
N PRO A 706 9.48 -7.47 45.40
CA PRO A 706 10.21 -6.51 46.21
C PRO A 706 11.73 -6.73 46.15
N VAL A 707 12.16 -7.98 45.99
CA VAL A 707 13.56 -8.39 45.96
C VAL A 707 13.87 -8.98 44.59
N LYS A 708 14.76 -8.34 43.83
CA LYS A 708 15.17 -8.81 42.50
C LYS A 708 16.23 -9.88 42.63
N ARG A 709 15.98 -11.03 42.03
CA ARG A 709 16.86 -12.21 42.04
C ARG A 709 17.03 -12.80 40.64
N MET A 710 16.09 -12.51 39.74
CA MET A 710 16.04 -13.08 38.40
C MET A 710 16.05 -11.99 37.34
N GLY A 711 16.83 -12.21 36.29
CA GLY A 711 16.89 -11.29 35.17
C GLY A 711 17.99 -11.65 34.19
N THR A 712 17.90 -11.09 32.99
CA THR A 712 18.79 -11.36 31.88
C THR A 712 19.09 -10.07 31.16
N LEU A 713 20.38 -9.86 30.87
CA LEU A 713 20.86 -8.78 30.03
C LEU A 713 21.63 -9.40 28.87
N GLY A 714 21.19 -9.13 27.65
CA GLY A 714 21.86 -9.64 26.46
C GLY A 714 21.79 -8.67 25.30
N TYR A 715 22.54 -9.01 24.26
CA TYR A 715 22.75 -8.16 23.10
C TYR A 715 22.48 -8.96 21.84
N VAL A 716 21.96 -8.28 20.81
CA VAL A 716 21.73 -8.88 19.49
C VAL A 716 22.11 -7.88 18.41
N LEU A 717 22.82 -8.34 17.38
CA LEU A 717 23.21 -7.49 16.27
C LEU A 717 21.98 -6.99 15.52
N CYS A 718 22.02 -5.71 15.13
CA CYS A 718 21.06 -5.19 14.18
C CYS A 718 21.45 -5.66 12.78
N PRO A 719 20.54 -6.31 12.02
CA PRO A 719 20.76 -6.61 10.61
C PRO A 719 21.13 -5.34 9.83
N ASP A 720 21.76 -5.51 8.67
CA ASP A 720 22.02 -4.38 7.77
C ASP A 720 20.70 -3.78 7.26
N TYR A 721 20.63 -2.44 7.19
CA TYR A 721 19.41 -1.74 6.82
C TYR A 721 19.69 -0.40 6.14
N GLY A 722 18.75 0.00 5.28
CA GLY A 722 18.83 1.26 4.52
C GLY A 722 19.99 1.30 3.54
N ASP A 723 20.24 2.48 2.98
CA ASP A 723 21.36 2.71 2.08
C ASP A 723 22.64 2.93 2.90
N VAL A 724 23.58 2.00 2.77
CA VAL A 724 24.90 2.07 3.41
C VAL A 724 25.89 2.63 2.40
N VAL A 725 26.54 3.74 2.75
CA VAL A 725 27.61 4.33 1.93
C VAL A 725 28.82 3.40 1.99
N ASN A 726 29.39 3.09 0.82
CA ASN A 726 30.59 2.26 0.69
C ASN A 726 31.87 3.04 1.05
N GLU A 727 31.83 3.67 2.22
CA GLU A 727 32.94 4.37 2.88
C GLU A 727 33.08 3.74 4.26
N THR A 728 34.28 3.27 4.55
CA THR A 728 34.58 2.55 5.79
C THR A 728 34.98 3.53 6.90
N ARG A 729 34.43 3.36 8.10
CA ARG A 729 34.70 4.21 9.27
C ARG A 729 35.06 3.39 10.51
N PRO A 730 35.89 3.95 11.42
CA PRO A 730 36.21 3.28 12.68
C PRO A 730 34.96 3.11 13.54
N ILE A 731 34.86 1.98 14.24
CA ILE A 731 33.74 1.68 15.14
C ILE A 731 33.82 2.58 16.38
N SER A 732 32.68 3.14 16.77
CA SER A 732 32.48 3.80 18.06
C SER A 732 31.36 3.10 18.82
N TYR A 733 31.72 2.19 19.74
CA TYR A 733 30.74 1.51 20.59
C TYR A 733 29.96 2.51 21.46
N ALA A 734 28.69 2.19 21.71
CA ALA A 734 27.83 3.03 22.52
C ALA A 734 28.32 3.08 23.98
N THR A 735 28.28 4.27 24.58
CA THR A 735 28.41 4.41 26.05
C THR A 735 27.12 3.96 26.71
N GLU A 736 27.21 2.86 27.44
CA GLU A 736 26.06 2.23 28.11
C GLU A 736 25.88 2.73 29.55
N THR A 737 24.65 3.12 29.87
CA THR A 737 24.25 3.67 31.17
C THR A 737 23.23 2.78 31.88
N ALA A 738 22.33 2.13 31.13
CA ALA A 738 21.34 1.22 31.68
C ALA A 738 22.01 -0.07 32.17
N LYS A 739 21.72 -0.48 33.40
CA LYS A 739 22.22 -1.74 33.97
C LYS A 739 21.08 -2.49 34.61
N LEU A 740 21.25 -3.80 34.76
CA LEU A 740 20.34 -4.58 35.60
C LEU A 740 20.29 -3.97 37.00
N PRO A 741 19.10 -3.96 37.65
CA PRO A 741 19.02 -3.55 39.04
C PRO A 741 19.89 -4.46 39.91
N PRO A 742 20.30 -4.02 41.12
CA PRO A 742 21.00 -4.88 42.07
C PRO A 742 20.22 -6.19 42.29
N MET A 743 20.88 -7.32 42.01
CA MET A 743 20.30 -8.66 42.14
C MET A 743 20.80 -9.33 43.42
N GLU A 744 19.89 -9.86 44.22
CA GLU A 744 20.22 -10.76 45.33
C GLU A 744 20.43 -12.19 44.83
N PRO A 745 21.35 -12.97 45.43
CA PRO A 745 21.51 -14.38 45.14
C PRO A 745 20.22 -15.16 45.39
N TYR A 746 19.82 -15.99 44.43
CA TYR A 746 18.75 -16.95 44.62
C TYR A 746 19.32 -18.25 45.19
N VAL A 747 18.89 -18.62 46.40
CA VAL A 747 19.20 -19.93 46.99
C VAL A 747 18.08 -20.89 46.62
N ALA A 748 18.39 -21.87 45.78
CA ALA A 748 17.42 -22.90 45.40
C ALA A 748 17.14 -23.83 46.60
N PRO A 749 15.87 -24.04 46.98
CA PRO A 749 15.54 -25.02 48.00
C PRO A 749 15.89 -26.43 47.50
N GLU A 750 16.53 -27.23 48.33
CA GLU A 750 16.74 -28.65 48.05
C GLU A 750 15.50 -29.45 48.44
N TYR A 751 15.03 -30.27 47.51
CA TYR A 751 13.81 -31.06 47.67
C TYR A 751 14.12 -32.56 47.56
N VAL A 752 13.72 -33.32 48.57
CA VAL A 752 13.86 -34.79 48.59
C VAL A 752 13.09 -35.39 47.42
N GLN A 753 13.78 -36.17 46.58
CA GLN A 753 13.21 -36.78 45.37
C GLN A 753 12.79 -38.24 45.56
N ASP A 754 13.30 -38.95 46.59
CA ASP A 754 12.86 -40.30 46.92
C ASP A 754 13.08 -40.61 48.41
N ASP A 755 12.34 -41.59 48.95
CA ASP A 755 12.49 -42.10 50.32
C ASP A 755 12.02 -43.57 50.44
N ASP A 756 12.43 -44.23 51.53
CA ASP A 756 12.19 -45.67 51.76
C ASP A 756 10.97 -45.94 52.67
N LEU A 757 10.13 -44.93 52.93
CA LEU A 757 9.07 -45.03 53.96
C LEU A 757 8.00 -46.09 53.62
N ASP A 758 7.71 -46.26 52.32
CA ASP A 758 6.69 -47.20 51.81
C ASP A 758 7.29 -48.51 51.28
N ASP A 759 8.58 -48.73 51.52
CA ASP A 759 9.26 -49.94 51.07
C ASP A 759 8.76 -51.15 51.85
N PHE A 760 8.56 -52.27 51.15
CA PHE A 760 8.08 -53.49 51.78
C PHE A 760 9.15 -54.05 52.73
N LYS A 761 8.85 -54.05 54.04
CA LYS A 761 9.69 -54.67 55.05
C LYS A 761 9.35 -56.16 55.14
N THR A 762 10.28 -57.03 54.78
CA THR A 762 10.12 -58.48 54.96
C THR A 762 9.88 -58.79 56.45
N PRO A 763 8.91 -59.66 56.80
CA PRO A 763 8.74 -60.08 58.18
C PRO A 763 10.05 -60.72 58.67
N VAL A 764 10.64 -60.16 59.72
CA VAL A 764 11.79 -60.79 60.38
C VAL A 764 11.32 -62.15 60.90
N PRO A 765 11.96 -63.27 60.56
CA PRO A 765 11.57 -64.58 61.07
C PRO A 765 11.54 -64.55 62.59
N LEU A 766 10.43 -65.01 63.20
CA LEU A 766 10.32 -65.17 64.64
C LEU A 766 11.54 -65.96 65.15
N LYS A 767 12.32 -65.33 66.03
CA LYS A 767 13.45 -65.96 66.71
C LYS A 767 12.94 -67.24 67.40
N PRO A 768 13.56 -68.43 67.20
CA PRO A 768 13.06 -69.66 67.80
C PRO A 768 12.96 -69.50 69.31
N ALA A 769 11.81 -69.87 69.88
CA ALA A 769 11.59 -69.88 71.32
C ALA A 769 12.68 -70.74 71.98
N THR A 770 13.43 -70.14 72.90
CA THR A 770 14.43 -70.83 73.71
C THR A 770 13.71 -71.87 74.56
N THR A 771 13.97 -73.15 74.29
CA THR A 771 13.50 -74.27 75.10
C THR A 771 14.12 -74.17 76.49
N ILE A 772 13.26 -74.27 77.51
CA ILE A 772 13.65 -74.41 78.91
C ILE A 772 14.13 -75.86 79.10
N ASP A 773 15.43 -76.06 79.29
CA ASP A 773 15.98 -77.33 79.76
C ASP A 773 16.07 -77.33 81.29
N THR A 774 15.49 -78.35 81.91
CA THR A 774 15.74 -78.75 83.31
C THR A 774 16.37 -80.16 83.29
N PRO A 775 17.31 -80.49 84.20
CA PRO A 775 18.43 -81.38 83.88
C PRO A 775 18.31 -82.78 84.51
N THR A 776 18.82 -83.80 83.80
CA THR A 776 19.42 -85.07 84.29
C THR A 776 19.64 -85.97 83.06
N SER A 777 20.68 -86.78 82.88
CA SER A 777 21.87 -87.18 83.62
C SER A 777 22.73 -88.06 82.69
N LEU A 778 24.05 -87.97 82.81
CA LEU A 778 25.04 -89.06 82.68
C LEU A 778 24.98 -90.00 81.45
N LEU A 779 25.96 -89.89 80.54
CA LEU A 779 27.10 -90.83 80.39
C LEU A 779 27.74 -90.78 78.99
N ASN A 780 29.04 -90.48 79.01
CA ASN A 780 30.12 -91.13 78.27
C ASN A 780 30.36 -90.93 76.75
N VAL A 781 31.56 -90.36 76.52
CA VAL A 781 32.65 -90.81 75.63
C VAL A 781 32.97 -89.94 74.38
N LEU A 782 34.14 -89.30 74.50
CA LEU A 782 35.00 -88.61 73.52
C LEU A 782 35.55 -89.56 72.41
N PRO A 783 36.44 -89.12 71.48
CA PRO A 783 36.35 -88.03 70.49
C PRO A 783 36.94 -88.43 69.10
N ALA A 784 36.77 -87.61 68.06
CA ALA A 784 37.70 -87.51 66.90
C ALA A 784 37.41 -86.19 66.14
N VAL A 785 38.25 -85.14 66.22
CA VAL A 785 39.52 -84.89 65.50
C VAL A 785 39.33 -84.43 64.04
N SER A 786 39.91 -83.25 63.75
CA SER A 786 40.43 -82.75 62.45
C SER A 786 39.39 -82.25 61.42
N ALA A 787 39.56 -81.16 60.67
CA ALA A 787 40.55 -80.08 60.63
C ALA A 787 40.04 -78.94 59.72
N ASN A 788 40.57 -77.74 59.98
CA ASN A 788 40.85 -76.63 59.07
C ASN A 788 40.70 -76.86 57.56
N GLY A 789 40.22 -75.81 56.87
CA GLY A 789 40.99 -75.25 55.75
C GLY A 789 40.24 -74.79 54.50
N ARG A 790 39.99 -73.48 54.43
CA ARG A 790 40.16 -72.54 53.28
C ARG A 790 39.57 -72.85 51.87
N ALA A 791 38.84 -71.81 51.43
CA ALA A 791 38.88 -71.13 50.12
C ALA A 791 38.35 -71.85 48.86
N HIS A 792 37.15 -71.46 48.42
CA HIS A 792 36.94 -70.47 47.36
C HIS A 792 35.55 -69.84 47.45
#